data_AF-L2GVJ4-F1
#
_entry.id   AF-L2GVJ4-F1
#
_cell.length_a   1.000
_cell.length_b   1.000
_cell.length_c   1.000
_cell.angle_alpha   90.00
_cell.angle_beta   90.00
_cell.angle_gamma   90.00
#
_symmetry.space_group_name_H-M   'P 1'
#
loop_
_entity.id
_entity.type
_entity.pdbx_description
1 polymer ?
#
loop_
_entity_poly.entity_id
_entity_poly.type
_entity_poly.pdbx_seq_one_letter_code
_entity_poly.pdbx_strand_id
1 'polypeptide(L)'
;MEKKTIEQLYQKKTPIEHILLRPETYIGSVDHHTQPMYVLENGKIVSKSITYVPGLYKIFDEILVNAADNKIRDPSMSKLCVDVVDDRISVWNNGKGVPIQMHKKEKVYVPELIFGQLLTSSNYDDKEKKVTGGRNGYGAKLCNIFSSEFIIETADSKENMTYYQRYTDNMSKREEPVITKQRVRESFTKITFVPDLKRFKMEHLDEDIVSLLKKRVYDMCATIKKVKVFLNGEQIPIVSFKQYVSLYLADDVKVVHEVVNERWEVAVVLSDEQFQQVSFVNSICTIKGGTHVNHVLDQLVDPVIERVQKKDKSLVIKPFFVRNSVFVFVNALIENAAFDSQTKETLTLRVSSFGSRCTLSDDFVKQTVAILSDRVLSQALAKMSKQLKKTDGSKSSKITGVEKLSDANLAGTKNSHKCSLILTEGDSAKTLAISGLSVVGRDHYGVFPLRGKLLNVREANHKQIMENEELNNLKKILALQHHKEYTSTESLRYGHVIIMTDQDHDGSHIKGLIINFFDHFFPSLLRIEGFLKEFITPIVRVTKKKRSRTQNDNPEDDSDVQEVPRNSTRTDHSVGTVIDFFTIPEYEDWKNSTPDVKNWSVKYYKGLGTSTSKDAKQYFSNLDKHIKSFTLLTTEDKSLIDLAFNKKKADDRKLWLKNCVPGTFLDHSVHKIPIKDFINKELILFSMADNVRSIPSMVDGFKPGQRKVMYCCFKRNLKSEIKVAQLVGYVAEHSAYHHGEMSLQQTIIKLAHDFVGSNNVNLLEPAGQFGTRLQGGKDAASARYIFTNLANITRKIFVESDDALLNYIIEDNLKIEPAFYVPIVPMVLVNGADGIGTGWLTKIPNYDLLELIDNIKLLLDGQEMRTMVPFYRGFKGEIEDLGGKKYRISGIYGVEEESLTITELPVKIWTQTYKEFLEKKIEKGEVKEFREYHTERNVHFEVSVTVSGELEKKFGLSTISIFNNFVCFDRHGKIKKYDSAEEILKEFYSIRLEFYNLRKEYLLKTLEEELRKLENKVRFIREVVNGTLVVSKRKKADIIAELEQKEYHKIDDTYDYLLNMSILSLTLEKIDRLNEDWQSTQREYDELLGKSVKQLWIYDLEALRTEYLKLLEDDERAQAEHTVRTGDGGPSRRRVRRARNAPKDTDGTKKMRRTLKDTGAVKTTKRTAKEQKTKKISAAKNASDTGNVKKRKTSVKKKVNVINTSTESSGADELWKKYENSGE
;
A
#
# COMPACT_ATOMS: atom_id res chain seq x y z
N MET A 1 28.87 -9.33 65.47
CA MET A 1 28.00 -10.50 65.28
C MET A 1 28.82 -11.74 65.59
N GLU A 2 28.30 -12.65 66.42
CA GLU A 2 28.96 -13.93 66.68
C GLU A 2 28.89 -14.83 65.44
N LYS A 3 29.89 -15.70 65.24
CA LYS A 3 29.81 -16.75 64.22
C LYS A 3 28.84 -17.82 64.70
N LYS A 4 27.69 -17.93 64.04
CA LYS A 4 26.75 -19.03 64.25
C LYS A 4 27.43 -20.37 64.00
N THR A 5 27.12 -21.38 64.83
CA THR A 5 27.63 -22.74 64.64
C THR A 5 26.95 -23.42 63.45
N ILE A 6 27.46 -24.59 63.02
CA ILE A 6 26.93 -25.34 61.88
C ILE A 6 25.48 -25.78 62.16
N GLU A 7 25.18 -26.15 63.41
CA GLU A 7 23.88 -26.59 63.91
C GLU A 7 22.88 -25.42 63.98
N GLN A 8 23.37 -24.21 64.22
CA GLN A 8 22.56 -22.99 64.18
C GLN A 8 22.27 -22.52 62.73
N LEU A 9 23.13 -22.86 61.78
CA LEU A 9 22.98 -22.56 60.35
C LEU A 9 22.05 -23.55 59.65
N TYR A 10 22.22 -24.86 59.86
CA TYR A 10 21.48 -25.91 59.17
C TYR A 10 20.44 -26.56 60.09
N GLN A 11 19.20 -26.09 60.02
CA GLN A 11 18.11 -26.53 60.91
C GLN A 11 17.09 -27.40 60.17
N LYS A 12 16.84 -28.60 60.68
CA LYS A 12 15.67 -29.41 60.31
C LYS A 12 14.45 -28.92 61.13
N LYS A 13 13.26 -28.90 60.51
CA LYS A 13 11.99 -28.55 61.15
C LYS A 13 10.96 -29.66 60.97
N THR A 14 10.00 -29.76 61.88
CA THR A 14 8.81 -30.60 61.69
C THR A 14 7.84 -29.97 60.67
N PRO A 15 6.89 -30.73 60.08
CA PRO A 15 5.93 -30.16 59.13
C PRO A 15 5.08 -29.02 59.73
N ILE A 16 4.69 -29.12 61.01
CA ILE A 16 3.90 -28.10 61.69
C ILE A 16 4.76 -26.86 61.99
N GLU A 17 5.99 -27.03 62.47
CA GLU A 17 6.96 -25.92 62.61
C GLU A 17 7.19 -25.21 61.27
N HIS A 18 7.32 -25.96 60.17
CA HIS A 18 7.52 -25.35 58.86
C HIS A 18 6.30 -24.55 58.39
N ILE A 19 5.08 -25.07 58.58
CA ILE A 19 3.83 -24.35 58.30
C ILE A 19 3.74 -23.05 59.11
N LEU A 20 4.05 -23.09 60.41
CA LEU A 20 4.02 -21.91 61.29
C LEU A 20 5.15 -20.92 61.04
N LEU A 21 6.31 -21.37 60.55
CA LEU A 21 7.47 -20.54 60.20
C LEU A 21 7.36 -19.94 58.78
N ARG A 22 6.65 -20.61 57.87
CA ARG A 22 6.50 -20.26 56.45
C ARG A 22 5.03 -20.43 56.00
N PRO A 23 4.08 -19.64 56.54
CA PRO A 23 2.66 -19.75 56.23
C PRO A 23 2.32 -19.50 54.75
N GLU A 24 3.13 -18.69 54.08
CA GLU A 24 2.90 -18.16 52.74
C GLU A 24 2.57 -19.23 51.68
N THR A 25 3.25 -20.38 51.72
CA THR A 25 3.05 -21.48 50.77
C THR A 25 1.84 -22.38 51.09
N TYR A 26 1.19 -22.19 52.24
CA TYR A 26 0.08 -23.02 52.73
C TYR A 26 -1.25 -22.26 52.81
N ILE A 27 -1.24 -21.05 53.37
CA ILE A 27 -2.45 -20.21 53.53
C ILE A 27 -2.35 -18.85 52.83
N GLY A 28 -1.17 -18.50 52.30
CA GLY A 28 -0.87 -17.12 51.87
C GLY A 28 -0.24 -16.31 53.01
N SER A 29 -0.04 -15.01 52.76
CA SER A 29 0.64 -14.12 53.71
C SER A 29 -0.17 -13.93 55.01
N VAL A 30 0.56 -13.81 56.13
CA VAL A 30 0.02 -13.44 57.46
C VAL A 30 0.25 -11.97 57.79
N ASP A 31 0.75 -11.19 56.83
CA ASP A 31 0.81 -9.74 56.90
C ASP A 31 -0.52 -9.12 56.42
N HIS A 32 -0.70 -7.83 56.67
CA HIS A 32 -1.85 -7.08 56.17
C HIS A 32 -1.61 -6.66 54.72
N HIS A 33 -2.59 -6.90 53.84
CA HIS A 33 -2.56 -6.52 52.42
C HIS A 33 -3.70 -5.56 52.13
N THR A 34 -3.38 -4.39 51.55
CA THR A 34 -4.37 -3.41 51.09
C THR A 34 -4.58 -3.56 49.59
N GLN A 35 -5.77 -3.98 49.16
CA GLN A 35 -6.11 -4.12 47.74
C GLN A 35 -7.62 -3.96 47.48
N PRO A 36 -8.05 -3.55 46.26
CA PRO A 36 -9.46 -3.53 45.90
C PRO A 36 -10.06 -4.94 45.89
N MET A 37 -11.04 -5.17 46.75
CA MET A 37 -11.77 -6.43 46.89
C MET A 37 -13.28 -6.19 46.81
N TYR A 38 -14.02 -7.23 46.41
CA TYR A 38 -15.47 -7.22 46.49
C TYR A 38 -15.94 -7.62 47.89
N VAL A 39 -16.59 -6.70 48.60
CA VAL A 39 -17.12 -6.88 49.97
C VAL A 39 -18.62 -6.60 50.03
N LEU A 40 -19.26 -7.08 51.11
CA LEU A 40 -20.68 -6.88 51.35
C LEU A 40 -20.89 -5.61 52.20
N GLU A 41 -21.56 -4.61 51.64
CA GLU A 41 -21.84 -3.33 52.29
C GLU A 41 -23.30 -2.95 52.02
N ASN A 42 -24.08 -2.68 53.08
CA ASN A 42 -25.51 -2.36 53.01
C ASN A 42 -26.37 -3.32 52.14
N GLY A 43 -25.99 -4.60 52.07
CA GLY A 43 -26.71 -5.63 51.32
C GLY A 43 -26.42 -5.72 49.82
N LYS A 44 -25.60 -4.82 49.27
CA LYS A 44 -25.01 -4.93 47.91
C LYS A 44 -23.55 -5.37 48.00
N ILE A 45 -22.97 -5.81 46.88
CA ILE A 45 -21.56 -6.18 46.79
C ILE A 45 -20.81 -5.08 46.02
N VAL A 46 -19.88 -4.42 46.70
CA VAL A 46 -19.14 -3.25 46.19
C VAL A 46 -17.65 -3.52 46.11
N SER A 47 -16.95 -2.86 45.18
CA SER A 47 -15.48 -2.89 45.11
C SER A 47 -14.91 -1.83 46.04
N LYS A 48 -14.26 -2.24 47.13
CA LYS A 48 -13.69 -1.38 48.17
C LYS A 48 -12.21 -1.73 48.36
N SER A 49 -11.35 -0.73 48.54
CA SER A 49 -9.96 -0.96 48.92
C SER A 49 -9.91 -1.27 50.40
N ILE A 50 -9.84 -2.56 50.75
CA ILE A 50 -9.80 -3.04 52.13
C ILE A 50 -8.38 -3.42 52.53
N THR A 51 -8.09 -3.40 53.83
CA THR A 51 -6.86 -3.93 54.42
C THR A 51 -7.19 -5.19 55.22
N TYR A 52 -6.67 -6.34 54.80
CA TYR A 52 -7.00 -7.62 55.42
C TYR A 52 -5.81 -8.60 55.41
N VAL A 53 -5.89 -9.68 56.18
CA VAL A 53 -4.85 -10.72 56.22
C VAL A 53 -5.25 -11.93 55.35
N PRO A 54 -4.56 -12.21 54.23
CA PRO A 54 -4.94 -13.29 53.30
C PRO A 54 -4.98 -14.68 53.95
N GLY A 55 -4.04 -14.99 54.84
CA GLY A 55 -3.99 -16.26 55.55
C GLY A 55 -5.22 -16.52 56.43
N LEU A 56 -5.76 -15.48 57.07
CA LEU A 56 -6.95 -15.55 57.91
C LEU A 56 -8.21 -15.80 57.07
N TYR A 57 -8.37 -15.05 55.97
CA TYR A 57 -9.42 -15.32 54.99
C TYR A 57 -9.32 -16.76 54.43
N LYS A 58 -8.11 -17.26 54.18
CA LYS A 58 -7.92 -18.57 53.56
C LYS A 58 -8.21 -19.75 54.49
N ILE A 59 -7.95 -19.65 55.80
CA ILE A 59 -8.34 -20.72 56.72
C ILE A 59 -9.87 -20.84 56.86
N PHE A 60 -10.59 -19.71 56.84
CA PHE A 60 -12.04 -19.69 56.77
C PHE A 60 -12.57 -20.32 55.47
N ASP A 61 -12.03 -19.90 54.32
CA ASP A 61 -12.42 -20.41 53.01
C ASP A 61 -12.26 -21.93 52.90
N GLU A 62 -11.19 -22.53 53.43
CA GLU A 62 -11.05 -23.99 53.40
C GLU A 62 -12.11 -24.71 54.27
N ILE A 63 -12.55 -24.15 55.41
CA ILE A 63 -13.65 -24.75 56.19
C ILE A 63 -14.98 -24.62 55.43
N LEU A 64 -15.26 -23.44 54.86
CA LEU A 64 -16.48 -23.19 54.11
C LEU A 64 -16.58 -24.08 52.85
N VAL A 65 -15.48 -24.27 52.13
CA VAL A 65 -15.39 -25.19 50.98
C VAL A 65 -15.53 -26.65 51.41
N ASN A 66 -15.04 -27.07 52.58
CA ASN A 66 -15.25 -28.43 53.09
C ASN A 66 -16.74 -28.73 53.44
N ALA A 67 -17.50 -27.70 53.84
CA ALA A 67 -18.95 -27.78 54.01
C ALA A 67 -19.68 -27.79 52.66
N ALA A 68 -19.25 -26.97 51.69
CA ALA A 68 -19.78 -26.99 50.33
C ALA A 68 -19.56 -28.34 49.63
N ASP A 69 -18.38 -28.96 49.80
CA ASP A 69 -18.07 -30.32 49.35
C ASP A 69 -19.03 -31.36 49.96
N ASN A 70 -19.66 -31.10 51.11
CA ASN A 70 -20.65 -32.02 51.66
C ASN A 70 -21.92 -32.13 50.80
N LYS A 71 -22.28 -31.09 50.05
CA LYS A 71 -23.40 -31.15 49.09
C LYS A 71 -23.10 -32.07 47.89
N ILE A 72 -21.81 -32.23 47.56
CA ILE A 72 -21.36 -33.18 46.52
C ILE A 72 -21.30 -34.60 47.09
N ARG A 73 -20.85 -34.77 48.35
CA ARG A 73 -20.83 -36.07 49.05
C ARG A 73 -22.21 -36.60 49.42
N ASP A 74 -23.14 -35.69 49.72
CA ASP A 74 -24.52 -35.97 50.11
C ASP A 74 -25.48 -34.92 49.50
N PRO A 75 -26.14 -35.25 48.38
CA PRO A 75 -27.14 -34.38 47.75
C PRO A 75 -28.32 -33.99 48.66
N SER A 76 -28.56 -34.67 49.78
CA SER A 76 -29.64 -34.36 50.73
C SER A 76 -29.34 -33.18 51.67
N MET A 77 -28.07 -32.74 51.78
CA MET A 77 -27.71 -31.52 52.51
C MET A 77 -28.57 -30.35 52.03
N SER A 78 -29.23 -29.66 52.97
CA SER A 78 -30.25 -28.64 52.67
C SER A 78 -30.03 -27.32 53.40
N LYS A 79 -29.18 -27.30 54.44
CA LYS A 79 -28.90 -26.13 55.26
C LYS A 79 -27.40 -25.99 55.57
N LEU A 80 -26.90 -24.76 55.45
CA LEU A 80 -25.58 -24.30 55.84
C LEU A 80 -25.76 -23.09 56.77
N CYS A 81 -25.11 -23.07 57.92
CA CYS A 81 -25.05 -21.91 58.82
C CYS A 81 -23.60 -21.48 58.98
N VAL A 82 -23.35 -20.19 58.97
CA VAL A 82 -22.05 -19.60 59.31
C VAL A 82 -22.27 -18.49 60.33
N ASP A 83 -21.57 -18.56 61.45
CA ASP A 83 -21.62 -17.54 62.50
C ASP A 83 -20.22 -16.94 62.67
N VAL A 84 -20.14 -15.61 62.66
CA VAL A 84 -18.93 -14.83 62.91
C VAL A 84 -19.28 -13.82 64.00
N VAL A 85 -18.90 -14.14 65.25
CA VAL A 85 -19.30 -13.43 66.48
C VAL A 85 -18.16 -13.51 67.49
N ASP A 86 -17.78 -12.40 68.12
CA ASP A 86 -16.79 -12.32 69.21
C ASP A 86 -15.48 -13.10 68.92
N ASP A 87 -14.86 -12.80 67.77
CA ASP A 87 -13.67 -13.45 67.19
C ASP A 87 -13.75 -14.98 66.98
N ARG A 88 -14.90 -15.59 67.28
CA ARG A 88 -15.21 -17.00 67.07
C ARG A 88 -15.95 -17.19 65.76
N ILE A 89 -15.52 -18.17 64.98
CA ILE A 89 -16.14 -18.55 63.72
C ILE A 89 -16.71 -19.97 63.84
N SER A 90 -17.97 -20.14 63.45
CA SER A 90 -18.71 -21.41 63.43
C SER A 90 -19.21 -21.68 62.02
N VAL A 91 -18.99 -22.89 61.50
CA VAL A 91 -19.54 -23.37 60.23
C VAL A 91 -20.23 -24.70 60.48
N TRP A 92 -21.55 -24.74 60.28
CA TRP A 92 -22.41 -25.90 60.48
C TRP A 92 -23.10 -26.29 59.18
N ASN A 93 -23.09 -27.58 58.83
CA ASN A 93 -23.90 -28.13 57.74
C ASN A 93 -24.66 -29.38 58.17
N ASN A 94 -25.87 -29.58 57.64
CA ASN A 94 -26.56 -30.85 57.76
C ASN A 94 -26.22 -31.82 56.63
N GLY A 95 -26.94 -32.95 56.58
CA GLY A 95 -26.60 -34.11 55.75
C GLY A 95 -25.59 -35.01 56.46
N LYS A 96 -25.07 -36.01 55.76
CA LYS A 96 -24.14 -37.00 56.31
C LYS A 96 -22.92 -36.32 56.96
N GLY A 97 -22.76 -36.55 58.26
CA GLY A 97 -21.62 -36.07 59.04
C GLY A 97 -20.35 -36.87 58.80
N VAL A 98 -19.28 -36.52 59.50
CA VAL A 98 -18.02 -37.29 59.46
C VAL A 98 -18.19 -38.61 60.23
N PRO A 99 -17.81 -39.78 59.66
CA PRO A 99 -18.06 -41.08 60.28
C PRO A 99 -17.42 -41.21 61.67
N ILE A 100 -18.22 -41.53 62.68
CA ILE A 100 -17.77 -41.72 64.07
C ILE A 100 -17.26 -43.17 64.22
N GLN A 101 -16.13 -43.47 63.58
CA GLN A 101 -15.55 -44.82 63.51
C GLN A 101 -14.03 -44.80 63.70
N MET A 102 -13.49 -45.88 64.28
CA MET A 102 -12.05 -46.09 64.46
C MET A 102 -11.39 -46.50 63.15
N HIS A 103 -10.39 -45.76 62.68
CA HIS A 103 -9.73 -46.06 61.41
C HIS A 103 -8.80 -47.27 61.52
N LYS A 104 -9.12 -48.35 60.78
CA LYS A 104 -8.48 -49.67 60.93
C LYS A 104 -6.95 -49.66 60.81
N LYS A 105 -6.38 -48.76 59.99
CA LYS A 105 -4.93 -48.60 59.81
C LYS A 105 -4.31 -47.66 60.84
N GLU A 106 -4.70 -46.38 60.86
CA GLU A 106 -4.05 -45.35 61.69
C GLU A 106 -4.44 -45.37 63.19
N LYS A 107 -5.37 -46.24 63.62
CA LYS A 107 -5.76 -46.47 65.03
C LYS A 107 -6.30 -45.24 65.81
N VAL A 108 -6.78 -44.24 65.09
CA VAL A 108 -7.48 -43.06 65.61
C VAL A 108 -8.88 -42.94 65.01
N TYR A 109 -9.77 -42.15 65.60
CA TYR A 109 -11.10 -41.91 65.03
C TYR A 109 -11.01 -41.11 63.72
N VAL A 110 -11.93 -41.34 62.78
CA VAL A 110 -11.91 -40.66 61.47
C VAL A 110 -11.99 -39.13 61.55
N PRO A 111 -12.77 -38.47 62.44
CA PRO A 111 -12.73 -37.01 62.57
C PRO A 111 -11.36 -36.51 63.03
N GLU A 112 -10.81 -37.10 64.09
CA GLU A 112 -9.44 -36.83 64.58
C GLU A 112 -8.39 -36.96 63.46
N LEU A 113 -8.49 -38.01 62.64
CA LEU A 113 -7.59 -38.25 61.51
C LEU A 113 -7.67 -37.15 60.44
N ILE A 114 -8.89 -36.71 60.06
CA ILE A 114 -9.07 -35.75 58.97
C ILE A 114 -8.94 -34.29 59.38
N PHE A 115 -9.00 -33.99 60.69
CA PHE A 115 -8.88 -32.63 61.24
C PHE A 115 -7.63 -32.37 62.08
N GLY A 116 -6.99 -33.42 62.63
CA GLY A 116 -5.81 -33.32 63.50
C GLY A 116 -4.51 -33.87 62.91
N GLN A 117 -4.54 -34.58 61.78
CA GLN A 117 -3.34 -35.10 61.11
C GLN A 117 -3.17 -34.50 59.71
N LEU A 118 -1.96 -34.00 59.42
CA LEU A 118 -1.60 -33.50 58.09
C LEU A 118 -1.59 -34.63 57.04
N LEU A 119 -1.74 -34.27 55.76
CA LEU A 119 -1.75 -35.21 54.63
C LEU A 119 -2.86 -36.28 54.71
N THR A 120 -4.05 -35.88 55.16
CA THR A 120 -5.24 -36.73 55.18
C THR A 120 -6.38 -36.13 54.33
N SER A 121 -6.92 -36.94 53.41
CA SER A 121 -7.91 -36.53 52.39
C SER A 121 -8.72 -37.74 51.91
N SER A 122 -10.00 -37.54 51.56
CA SER A 122 -10.81 -38.51 50.82
C SER A 122 -10.55 -38.49 49.30
N ASN A 123 -9.70 -37.57 48.85
CA ASN A 123 -9.59 -37.16 47.45
C ASN A 123 -8.16 -37.36 46.90
N TYR A 124 -7.47 -38.41 47.36
CA TYR A 124 -6.15 -38.81 46.87
C TYR A 124 -6.19 -39.81 45.70
N ASP A 125 -7.30 -40.51 45.44
CA ASP A 125 -7.44 -41.31 44.22
C ASP A 125 -7.92 -40.44 43.05
N ASP A 126 -6.96 -39.92 42.28
CA ASP A 126 -7.21 -39.12 41.07
C ASP A 126 -7.78 -39.94 39.88
N LYS A 127 -7.98 -41.26 40.03
CA LYS A 127 -8.77 -42.06 39.06
C LYS A 127 -10.26 -41.73 39.16
N GLU A 128 -10.76 -41.54 40.38
CA GLU A 128 -12.12 -41.09 40.63
C GLU A 128 -12.23 -39.61 40.23
N LYS A 129 -13.26 -39.26 39.44
CA LYS A 129 -13.43 -37.90 38.90
C LYS A 129 -14.33 -37.07 39.80
N LYS A 130 -13.70 -36.24 40.64
CA LYS A 130 -14.35 -35.47 41.70
C LYS A 130 -14.44 -34.00 41.32
N VAL A 131 -15.60 -33.41 41.56
CA VAL A 131 -15.88 -31.96 41.41
C VAL A 131 -15.89 -31.24 42.76
N THR A 132 -15.01 -31.67 43.67
CA THR A 132 -14.82 -31.12 45.01
C THR A 132 -13.69 -30.08 45.05
N GLY A 133 -13.74 -29.15 46.00
CA GLY A 133 -12.71 -28.14 46.25
C GLY A 133 -11.56 -28.63 47.16
N GLY A 134 -11.79 -29.68 47.96
CA GLY A 134 -10.74 -30.41 48.65
C GLY A 134 -9.93 -31.31 47.71
N ARG A 135 -8.59 -31.23 47.76
CA ARG A 135 -7.67 -32.15 47.06
C ARG A 135 -6.51 -32.58 47.96
N ASN A 136 -5.61 -31.63 48.25
CA ASN A 136 -4.27 -31.89 48.79
C ASN A 136 -4.23 -32.40 50.25
N GLY A 137 -5.36 -32.40 50.98
CA GLY A 137 -5.46 -32.91 52.36
C GLY A 137 -4.95 -31.98 53.46
N TYR A 138 -4.75 -30.70 53.15
CA TYR A 138 -4.26 -29.69 54.12
C TYR A 138 -5.37 -28.86 54.78
N GLY A 139 -6.33 -28.33 54.00
CA GLY A 139 -7.21 -27.19 54.37
C GLY A 139 -7.66 -27.11 55.83
N ALA A 140 -8.44 -28.08 56.31
CA ALA A 140 -8.98 -28.03 57.68
C ALA A 140 -7.90 -28.17 58.79
N LYS A 141 -6.77 -28.83 58.51
CA LYS A 141 -5.61 -28.83 59.44
C LYS A 141 -4.90 -27.49 59.46
N LEU A 142 -4.84 -26.76 58.34
CA LEU A 142 -4.29 -25.40 58.32
C LEU A 142 -5.15 -24.47 59.18
N CYS A 143 -6.48 -24.61 59.14
CA CYS A 143 -7.36 -23.90 60.06
C CYS A 143 -7.06 -24.25 61.53
N ASN A 144 -6.94 -25.53 61.88
CA ASN A 144 -6.60 -25.99 63.23
C ASN A 144 -5.22 -25.45 63.70
N ILE A 145 -4.19 -25.53 62.85
CA ILE A 145 -2.83 -25.02 63.13
C ILE A 145 -2.82 -23.49 63.33
N PHE A 146 -3.63 -22.72 62.59
CA PHE A 146 -3.74 -21.27 62.76
C PHE A 146 -4.90 -20.83 63.67
N SER A 147 -5.36 -21.72 64.56
CA SER A 147 -6.34 -21.42 65.61
C SER A 147 -5.74 -21.57 67.01
N SER A 148 -6.26 -20.78 67.94
CA SER A 148 -5.99 -20.90 69.39
C SER A 148 -6.88 -21.97 70.04
N GLU A 149 -8.14 -22.08 69.57
CA GLU A 149 -9.08 -23.17 69.86
C GLU A 149 -9.72 -23.66 68.55
N PHE A 150 -9.80 -24.97 68.35
CA PHE A 150 -10.48 -25.60 67.21
C PHE A 150 -11.32 -26.79 67.70
N ILE A 151 -12.62 -26.77 67.45
CA ILE A 151 -13.62 -27.74 67.94
C ILE A 151 -14.30 -28.42 66.76
N ILE A 152 -14.38 -29.74 66.84
CA ILE A 152 -15.08 -30.63 65.91
C ILE A 152 -16.31 -31.17 66.63
N GLU A 153 -17.50 -30.90 66.08
CA GLU A 153 -18.75 -31.54 66.50
C GLU A 153 -19.35 -32.26 65.29
N THR A 154 -19.63 -33.55 65.39
CA THR A 154 -20.28 -34.31 64.30
C THR A 154 -21.26 -35.32 64.85
N ALA A 155 -22.36 -35.54 64.13
CA ALA A 155 -23.43 -36.44 64.55
C ALA A 155 -23.84 -37.39 63.42
N ASP A 156 -24.10 -38.64 63.78
CA ASP A 156 -24.64 -39.66 62.86
C ASP A 156 -26.00 -40.15 63.38
N SER A 157 -27.07 -39.83 62.64
CA SER A 157 -28.45 -40.21 62.97
C SER A 157 -28.77 -41.69 62.71
N LYS A 158 -27.91 -42.43 62.00
CA LYS A 158 -28.06 -43.89 61.83
C LYS A 158 -27.49 -44.61 63.05
N GLU A 159 -26.25 -44.29 63.40
CA GLU A 159 -25.55 -44.89 64.54
C GLU A 159 -26.06 -44.35 65.89
N ASN A 160 -26.79 -43.23 65.90
CA ASN A 160 -27.24 -42.51 67.09
C ASN A 160 -26.07 -42.17 68.03
N MET A 161 -25.05 -41.54 67.42
CA MET A 161 -23.83 -41.10 68.09
C MET A 161 -23.53 -39.63 67.78
N THR A 162 -23.03 -38.92 68.78
CA THR A 162 -22.40 -37.61 68.63
C THR A 162 -20.96 -37.69 69.08
N TYR A 163 -20.07 -36.98 68.37
CA TYR A 163 -18.65 -36.88 68.64
C TYR A 163 -18.28 -35.41 68.85
N TYR A 164 -17.56 -35.15 69.93
CA TYR A 164 -16.96 -33.85 70.24
C TYR A 164 -15.45 -34.04 70.46
N GLN A 165 -14.63 -33.21 69.82
CA GLN A 165 -13.21 -33.12 70.12
C GLN A 165 -12.72 -31.68 69.98
N ARG A 166 -11.81 -31.26 70.87
CA ARG A 166 -11.18 -29.95 70.86
C ARG A 166 -9.66 -30.07 70.77
N TYR A 167 -9.08 -29.12 70.04
CA TYR A 167 -7.66 -28.85 69.94
C TYR A 167 -7.38 -27.42 70.43
N THR A 168 -6.21 -27.22 71.02
CA THR A 168 -5.70 -25.90 71.42
C THR A 168 -4.23 -25.74 71.07
N ASP A 169 -3.71 -24.51 71.19
CA ASP A 169 -2.32 -24.15 70.92
C ASP A 169 -1.81 -24.66 69.56
N ASN A 170 -2.41 -24.16 68.47
CA ASN A 170 -1.97 -24.44 67.09
C ASN A 170 -1.94 -25.93 66.71
N MET A 171 -3.00 -26.67 67.08
CA MET A 171 -3.12 -28.13 66.92
C MET A 171 -2.12 -28.96 67.78
N SER A 172 -1.28 -28.34 68.61
CA SER A 172 -0.27 -29.07 69.40
C SER A 172 -0.84 -29.78 70.63
N LYS A 173 -1.95 -29.29 71.19
CA LYS A 173 -2.72 -29.96 72.24
C LYS A 173 -4.02 -30.52 71.65
N ARG A 174 -4.29 -31.79 71.97
CA ARG A 174 -5.50 -32.54 71.57
C ARG A 174 -6.17 -33.06 72.83
N GLU A 175 -7.47 -32.80 72.99
CA GLU A 175 -8.28 -33.47 74.01
C GLU A 175 -8.79 -34.83 73.48
N GLU A 176 -8.94 -35.82 74.36
CA GLU A 176 -9.49 -37.12 73.95
C GLU A 176 -10.97 -36.97 73.51
N PRO A 177 -11.39 -37.68 72.45
CA PRO A 177 -12.70 -37.45 71.85
C PRO A 177 -13.84 -37.96 72.74
N VAL A 178 -14.79 -37.08 73.04
CA VAL A 178 -16.01 -37.40 73.79
C VAL A 178 -17.03 -37.97 72.79
N ILE A 179 -17.41 -39.23 72.99
CA ILE A 179 -18.37 -39.94 72.14
C ILE A 179 -19.58 -40.34 72.97
N THR A 180 -20.74 -39.78 72.64
CA THR A 180 -22.01 -39.99 73.35
C THR A 180 -22.97 -40.76 72.47
N LYS A 181 -23.46 -41.91 72.94
CA LYS A 181 -24.59 -42.61 72.32
C LYS A 181 -25.89 -41.95 72.79
N GLN A 182 -26.59 -41.29 71.88
CA GLN A 182 -27.83 -40.57 72.15
C GLN A 182 -28.68 -40.43 70.87
N ARG A 183 -30.00 -40.25 71.02
CA ARG A 183 -30.90 -40.15 69.87
C ARG A 183 -30.66 -38.86 69.08
N VAL A 184 -30.05 -38.98 67.90
CA VAL A 184 -29.73 -37.86 67.00
C VAL A 184 -30.90 -37.63 66.03
N ARG A 185 -31.38 -36.38 65.91
CA ARG A 185 -32.50 -36.02 65.01
C ARG A 185 -32.09 -35.91 63.55
N GLU A 186 -30.98 -35.21 63.28
CA GLU A 186 -30.38 -35.09 61.95
C GLU A 186 -28.86 -35.24 62.07
N SER A 187 -28.23 -35.83 61.05
CA SER A 187 -26.76 -35.82 60.94
C SER A 187 -26.29 -34.41 60.59
N PHE A 188 -25.15 -34.01 61.16
CA PHE A 188 -24.50 -32.74 60.88
C PHE A 188 -23.00 -32.81 61.10
N THR A 189 -22.28 -31.82 60.59
CA THR A 189 -20.91 -31.48 61.00
C THR A 189 -20.86 -30.00 61.33
N LYS A 190 -20.21 -29.65 62.43
CA LYS A 190 -19.90 -28.28 62.85
C LYS A 190 -18.42 -28.17 63.15
N ILE A 191 -17.79 -27.15 62.59
CA ILE A 191 -16.43 -26.74 62.95
C ILE A 191 -16.53 -25.37 63.59
N THR A 192 -16.05 -25.24 64.82
CA THR A 192 -15.95 -23.96 65.52
C THR A 192 -14.49 -23.66 65.78
N PHE A 193 -14.00 -22.48 65.43
CA PHE A 193 -12.61 -22.11 65.64
C PHE A 193 -12.45 -20.65 66.07
N VAL A 194 -11.41 -20.38 66.85
CA VAL A 194 -10.96 -19.04 67.24
C VAL A 194 -9.57 -18.84 66.63
N PRO A 195 -9.40 -17.98 65.61
CA PRO A 195 -8.11 -17.77 64.97
C PRO A 195 -7.01 -17.37 65.95
N ASP A 196 -5.77 -17.75 65.66
CA ASP A 196 -4.60 -17.24 66.39
C ASP A 196 -4.24 -15.84 65.87
N LEU A 197 -5.04 -14.84 66.27
CA LEU A 197 -4.92 -13.46 65.80
C LEU A 197 -3.52 -12.87 66.03
N LYS A 198 -2.79 -13.32 67.07
CA LYS A 198 -1.39 -12.94 67.32
C LYS A 198 -0.45 -13.35 66.18
N ARG A 199 -0.69 -14.49 65.52
CA ARG A 199 0.07 -14.91 64.32
C ARG A 199 -0.31 -14.12 63.07
N PHE A 200 -1.53 -13.63 62.99
CA PHE A 200 -2.01 -12.73 61.95
C PHE A 200 -1.71 -11.25 62.22
N LYS A 201 -1.08 -10.94 63.38
CA LYS A 201 -0.74 -9.58 63.85
C LYS A 201 -1.98 -8.69 64.08
N MET A 202 -3.08 -9.30 64.52
CA MET A 202 -4.36 -8.67 64.80
C MET A 202 -4.71 -8.79 66.29
N GLU A 203 -5.57 -7.89 66.79
CA GLU A 203 -6.09 -7.95 68.17
C GLU A 203 -7.52 -8.50 68.24
N HIS A 204 -8.34 -8.20 67.23
CA HIS A 204 -9.71 -8.65 67.01
C HIS A 204 -9.98 -8.77 65.50
N LEU A 205 -11.13 -9.32 65.09
CA LEU A 205 -11.58 -9.32 63.69
C LEU A 205 -12.15 -7.94 63.31
N ASP A 206 -11.41 -7.16 62.53
CA ASP A 206 -11.82 -5.83 62.05
C ASP A 206 -12.98 -5.86 61.02
N GLU A 207 -13.55 -4.69 60.73
CA GLU A 207 -14.68 -4.54 59.80
C GLU A 207 -14.34 -4.95 58.36
N ASP A 208 -13.10 -4.73 57.91
CA ASP A 208 -12.65 -5.03 56.55
C ASP A 208 -12.56 -6.56 56.34
N ILE A 209 -11.94 -7.31 57.26
CA ILE A 209 -11.96 -8.77 57.20
C ILE A 209 -13.39 -9.30 57.40
N VAL A 210 -14.17 -8.77 58.35
CA VAL A 210 -15.54 -9.25 58.60
C VAL A 210 -16.46 -9.03 57.39
N SER A 211 -16.35 -7.89 56.69
CA SER A 211 -17.13 -7.63 55.47
C SER A 211 -16.77 -8.57 54.32
N LEU A 212 -15.48 -8.94 54.19
CA LEU A 212 -14.99 -9.94 53.23
C LEU A 212 -15.46 -11.37 53.59
N LEU A 213 -15.41 -11.75 54.87
CA LEU A 213 -15.92 -13.04 55.36
C LEU A 213 -17.44 -13.15 55.10
N LYS A 214 -18.22 -12.12 55.44
CA LYS A 214 -19.66 -12.05 55.17
C LYS A 214 -19.97 -12.17 53.68
N LYS A 215 -19.25 -11.44 52.82
CA LYS A 215 -19.34 -11.58 51.36
C LYS A 215 -19.07 -13.03 50.92
N ARG A 216 -18.05 -13.68 51.48
CA ARG A 216 -17.69 -15.06 51.14
C ARG A 216 -18.74 -16.10 51.58
N VAL A 217 -19.58 -15.79 52.58
CA VAL A 217 -20.79 -16.58 52.88
C VAL A 217 -21.88 -16.36 51.82
N TYR A 218 -22.06 -15.13 51.33
CA TYR A 218 -23.01 -14.84 50.24
C TYR A 218 -22.66 -15.60 48.96
N ASP A 219 -21.37 -15.82 48.66
CA ASP A 219 -20.93 -16.67 47.54
C ASP A 219 -21.51 -18.09 47.57
N MET A 220 -21.75 -18.65 48.75
CA MET A 220 -22.31 -20.01 48.87
C MET A 220 -23.74 -20.09 48.31
N CYS A 221 -24.48 -18.98 48.30
CA CYS A 221 -25.79 -18.91 47.66
C CYS A 221 -25.70 -18.94 46.12
N ALA A 222 -24.55 -18.56 45.56
CA ALA A 222 -24.25 -18.66 44.13
C ALA A 222 -23.72 -20.06 43.75
N THR A 223 -22.89 -20.68 44.58
CA THR A 223 -22.21 -21.93 44.22
C THR A 223 -22.97 -23.20 44.63
N ILE A 224 -23.70 -23.18 45.75
CA ILE A 224 -24.35 -24.39 46.32
C ILE A 224 -25.83 -24.46 45.91
N LYS A 225 -26.11 -25.17 44.81
CA LYS A 225 -27.49 -25.36 44.30
C LYS A 225 -28.38 -26.08 45.34
N LYS A 226 -29.57 -25.52 45.61
CA LYS A 226 -30.61 -26.06 46.52
C LYS A 226 -30.17 -26.24 47.99
N VAL A 227 -29.47 -25.26 48.56
CA VAL A 227 -29.16 -25.17 50.00
C VAL A 227 -29.58 -23.80 50.54
N LYS A 228 -30.17 -23.75 51.73
CA LYS A 228 -30.43 -22.51 52.47
C LYS A 228 -29.19 -22.12 53.27
N VAL A 229 -28.65 -20.94 53.00
CA VAL A 229 -27.48 -20.40 53.73
C VAL A 229 -27.95 -19.40 54.78
N PHE A 230 -27.41 -19.52 55.99
CA PHE A 230 -27.65 -18.64 57.12
C PHE A 230 -26.34 -17.96 57.55
N LEU A 231 -26.42 -16.70 57.95
CA LEU A 231 -25.32 -15.88 58.45
C LEU A 231 -25.73 -15.26 59.79
N ASN A 232 -25.00 -15.57 60.87
CA ASN A 232 -25.31 -15.13 62.24
C ASN A 232 -26.79 -15.34 62.63
N GLY A 233 -27.36 -16.50 62.24
CA GLY A 233 -28.76 -16.85 62.46
C GLY A 233 -29.78 -16.38 61.41
N GLU A 234 -29.47 -15.36 60.60
CA GLU A 234 -30.38 -14.83 59.56
C GLU A 234 -30.27 -15.61 58.24
N GLN A 235 -31.40 -15.87 57.54
CA GLN A 235 -31.37 -16.55 56.24
C GLN A 235 -31.04 -15.55 55.11
N ILE A 236 -30.01 -15.83 54.31
CA ILE A 236 -29.68 -15.00 53.15
C ILE A 236 -30.79 -15.18 52.07
N PRO A 237 -31.40 -14.10 51.55
CA PRO A 237 -32.56 -14.16 50.65
C PRO A 237 -32.21 -14.39 49.16
N ILE A 238 -31.18 -15.20 48.89
CA ILE A 238 -30.66 -15.46 47.54
C ILE A 238 -30.91 -16.93 47.19
N VAL A 239 -31.60 -17.19 46.07
CA VAL A 239 -31.96 -18.56 45.63
C VAL A 239 -31.47 -18.91 44.23
N SER A 240 -30.73 -18.02 43.57
CA SER A 240 -30.17 -18.24 42.23
C SER A 240 -28.88 -17.44 41.98
N PHE A 241 -28.03 -17.96 41.08
CA PHE A 241 -26.82 -17.26 40.63
C PHE A 241 -27.13 -15.88 40.04
N LYS A 242 -28.23 -15.76 39.28
CA LYS A 242 -28.67 -14.48 38.70
C LYS A 242 -28.96 -13.41 39.77
N GLN A 243 -29.62 -13.78 40.87
CA GLN A 243 -29.85 -12.85 41.99
C GLN A 243 -28.55 -12.44 42.69
N TYR A 244 -27.60 -13.38 42.85
CA TYR A 244 -26.26 -13.06 43.35
C TYR A 244 -25.52 -12.07 42.44
N VAL A 245 -25.60 -12.26 41.10
CA VAL A 245 -25.02 -11.31 40.12
C VAL A 245 -25.66 -9.92 40.27
N SER A 246 -26.97 -9.81 40.52
CA SER A 246 -27.66 -8.53 40.76
C SER A 246 -27.22 -7.78 42.03
N LEU A 247 -26.41 -8.37 42.92
CA LEU A 247 -25.81 -7.65 44.05
C LEU A 247 -24.66 -6.74 43.64
N TYR A 248 -24.01 -7.03 42.51
CA TYR A 248 -22.85 -6.29 41.99
C TYR A 248 -23.22 -5.04 41.18
N LEU A 249 -24.53 -4.81 40.97
CA LEU A 249 -25.04 -3.96 39.90
C LEU A 249 -26.09 -2.95 40.41
N ALA A 250 -26.24 -1.85 39.68
CA ALA A 250 -27.44 -1.02 39.75
C ALA A 250 -28.63 -1.76 39.11
N ASP A 251 -29.84 -1.41 39.54
CA ASP A 251 -31.04 -2.23 39.27
C ASP A 251 -31.58 -2.09 37.83
N ASP A 252 -31.02 -1.18 37.04
CA ASP A 252 -31.30 -0.96 35.61
C ASP A 252 -30.35 -1.71 34.66
N VAL A 253 -29.27 -2.30 35.19
CA VAL A 253 -28.20 -2.91 34.36
C VAL A 253 -28.65 -4.24 33.73
N LYS A 254 -28.62 -4.30 32.40
CA LYS A 254 -29.01 -5.51 31.64
C LYS A 254 -27.98 -6.63 31.77
N VAL A 255 -28.33 -7.67 32.55
CA VAL A 255 -27.58 -8.94 32.66
C VAL A 255 -28.03 -9.94 31.59
N VAL A 256 -27.09 -10.49 30.82
CA VAL A 256 -27.31 -11.72 30.04
C VAL A 256 -26.87 -12.91 30.90
N HIS A 257 -27.72 -13.92 31.09
CA HIS A 257 -27.46 -15.07 31.98
C HIS A 257 -27.95 -16.36 31.31
N GLU A 258 -27.16 -17.43 31.46
CA GLU A 258 -27.44 -18.76 30.91
C GLU A 258 -26.97 -19.86 31.87
N VAL A 259 -27.85 -20.84 32.10
CA VAL A 259 -27.49 -22.13 32.72
C VAL A 259 -27.08 -23.08 31.58
N VAL A 260 -25.80 -23.04 31.22
CA VAL A 260 -25.26 -23.72 30.02
C VAL A 260 -25.41 -25.23 30.11
N ASN A 261 -25.21 -25.81 31.30
CA ASN A 261 -25.54 -27.20 31.65
C ASN A 261 -25.49 -27.38 33.18
N GLU A 262 -25.62 -28.62 33.67
CA GLU A 262 -25.56 -28.92 35.11
C GLU A 262 -24.30 -28.36 35.80
N ARG A 263 -23.16 -28.41 35.10
CA ARG A 263 -21.82 -28.05 35.58
C ARG A 263 -21.37 -26.63 35.24
N TRP A 264 -22.11 -25.89 34.39
CA TRP A 264 -21.71 -24.55 33.92
C TRP A 264 -22.87 -23.57 33.95
N GLU A 265 -22.67 -22.44 34.61
CA GLU A 265 -23.61 -21.33 34.66
C GLU A 265 -22.84 -20.00 34.50
N VAL A 266 -23.30 -19.15 33.58
CA VAL A 266 -22.56 -17.98 33.10
C VAL A 266 -23.48 -16.75 33.10
N ALA A 267 -22.94 -15.60 33.46
CA ALA A 267 -23.56 -14.32 33.14
C ALA A 267 -22.53 -13.33 32.58
N VAL A 268 -22.98 -12.45 31.68
CA VAL A 268 -22.18 -11.37 31.11
C VAL A 268 -22.93 -10.05 31.26
N VAL A 269 -22.17 -9.04 31.66
CA VAL A 269 -22.59 -7.65 31.83
C VAL A 269 -21.58 -6.76 31.11
N LEU A 270 -22.01 -5.57 30.68
CA LEU A 270 -21.09 -4.56 30.15
C LEU A 270 -20.20 -4.03 31.29
N SER A 271 -18.89 -3.90 31.06
CA SER A 271 -18.03 -3.10 31.94
C SER A 271 -17.74 -1.73 31.32
N ASP A 272 -17.67 -0.70 32.17
CA ASP A 272 -17.44 0.67 31.74
C ASP A 272 -15.98 0.97 31.39
N GLU A 273 -15.02 0.38 32.12
CA GLU A 273 -13.59 0.77 32.07
C GLU A 273 -12.60 -0.37 31.73
N GLN A 274 -12.70 -1.53 32.39
CA GLN A 274 -11.70 -2.60 32.33
C GLN A 274 -12.34 -3.99 32.42
N PHE A 275 -11.60 -5.01 31.99
CA PHE A 275 -12.05 -6.40 32.13
C PHE A 275 -12.27 -6.76 33.61
N GLN A 276 -13.46 -7.24 33.95
CA GLN A 276 -13.83 -7.66 35.29
C GLN A 276 -14.32 -9.11 35.30
N GLN A 277 -14.04 -9.84 36.38
CA GLN A 277 -14.48 -11.23 36.51
C GLN A 277 -14.82 -11.59 37.95
N VAL A 278 -15.84 -12.43 38.14
CA VAL A 278 -16.13 -13.13 39.40
C VAL A 278 -16.42 -14.57 39.04
N SER A 279 -15.53 -15.49 39.43
CA SER A 279 -15.68 -16.89 39.05
C SER A 279 -15.45 -17.87 40.20
N PHE A 280 -16.09 -19.02 40.06
CA PHE A 280 -16.08 -20.11 41.02
C PHE A 280 -15.78 -21.45 40.34
N VAL A 281 -14.94 -22.25 40.97
CA VAL A 281 -14.63 -23.63 40.56
C VAL A 281 -14.84 -24.54 41.76
N ASN A 282 -15.77 -25.48 41.70
CA ASN A 282 -16.07 -26.42 42.80
C ASN A 282 -16.31 -25.66 44.14
N SER A 283 -17.10 -24.58 44.08
CA SER A 283 -17.32 -23.59 45.16
C SER A 283 -16.13 -22.76 45.64
N ILE A 284 -14.90 -23.00 45.17
CA ILE A 284 -13.73 -22.14 45.45
C ILE A 284 -13.86 -20.83 44.66
N CYS A 285 -13.59 -19.67 45.28
CA CYS A 285 -13.57 -18.37 44.59
C CYS A 285 -12.24 -18.14 43.86
N THR A 286 -12.23 -18.28 42.53
CA THR A 286 -11.05 -18.02 41.70
C THR A 286 -10.92 -16.52 41.40
N ILE A 287 -10.44 -15.75 42.37
CA ILE A 287 -10.35 -14.27 42.30
C ILE A 287 -9.46 -13.74 41.16
N LYS A 288 -8.50 -14.54 40.66
CA LYS A 288 -7.65 -14.23 39.50
C LYS A 288 -8.15 -14.88 38.19
N GLY A 289 -9.27 -15.60 38.24
CA GLY A 289 -9.86 -16.28 37.09
C GLY A 289 -9.06 -17.51 36.68
N GLY A 290 -8.78 -17.65 35.38
CA GLY A 290 -8.00 -18.78 34.85
C GLY A 290 -8.48 -19.29 33.50
N THR A 291 -8.18 -20.55 33.21
CA THR A 291 -8.51 -21.20 31.94
C THR A 291 -10.02 -21.32 31.68
N HIS A 292 -10.85 -21.47 32.73
CA HIS A 292 -12.31 -21.51 32.63
C HIS A 292 -12.90 -20.17 32.19
N VAL A 293 -12.38 -19.06 32.71
CA VAL A 293 -12.82 -17.70 32.33
C VAL A 293 -12.42 -17.39 30.89
N ASN A 294 -11.20 -17.72 30.48
CA ASN A 294 -10.77 -17.54 29.07
C ASN A 294 -11.64 -18.37 28.11
N HIS A 295 -11.95 -19.62 28.45
CA HIS A 295 -12.80 -20.51 27.64
C HIS A 295 -14.21 -19.94 27.38
N VAL A 296 -14.76 -19.14 28.30
CA VAL A 296 -16.03 -18.41 28.08
C VAL A 296 -15.82 -17.17 27.20
N LEU A 297 -14.78 -16.37 27.46
CA LEU A 297 -14.50 -15.13 26.73
C LEU A 297 -14.16 -15.36 25.26
N ASP A 298 -13.39 -16.39 24.94
CA ASP A 298 -12.93 -16.64 23.58
C ASP A 298 -14.06 -17.04 22.61
N GLN A 299 -15.20 -17.50 23.14
CA GLN A 299 -16.43 -17.73 22.36
C GLN A 299 -17.19 -16.42 22.02
N LEU A 300 -16.85 -15.30 22.68
CA LEU A 300 -17.55 -14.01 22.55
C LEU A 300 -16.75 -12.95 21.79
N VAL A 301 -15.42 -13.02 21.81
CA VAL A 301 -14.55 -11.97 21.26
C VAL A 301 -14.71 -11.80 19.75
N ASP A 302 -14.52 -12.87 18.96
CA ASP A 302 -14.52 -12.77 17.50
C ASP A 302 -15.91 -12.41 16.92
N PRO A 303 -17.05 -12.95 17.43
CA PRO A 303 -18.39 -12.49 17.05
C PRO A 303 -18.65 -10.99 17.29
N VAL A 304 -18.09 -10.40 18.36
CA VAL A 304 -18.16 -8.94 18.59
C VAL A 304 -17.31 -8.18 17.56
N ILE A 305 -16.09 -8.63 17.28
CA ILE A 305 -15.20 -8.01 16.28
C ILE A 305 -15.87 -8.03 14.90
N GLU A 306 -16.40 -9.19 14.47
CA GLU A 306 -17.12 -9.32 13.22
C GLU A 306 -18.30 -8.37 13.11
N ARG A 307 -19.15 -8.27 14.16
CA ARG A 307 -20.33 -7.40 14.13
C ARG A 307 -19.95 -5.92 14.04
N VAL A 308 -18.87 -5.50 14.71
CA VAL A 308 -18.40 -4.11 14.62
C VAL A 308 -17.76 -3.83 13.26
N GLN A 309 -16.97 -4.76 12.71
CA GLN A 309 -16.39 -4.61 11.37
C GLN A 309 -17.42 -4.70 10.24
N LYS A 310 -18.55 -5.39 10.46
CA LYS A 310 -19.72 -5.35 9.57
C LYS A 310 -20.42 -3.98 9.59
N LYS A 311 -20.39 -3.25 10.72
CA LYS A 311 -20.86 -1.85 10.81
C LYS A 311 -19.86 -0.86 10.21
N ASP A 312 -18.56 -0.96 10.53
CA ASP A 312 -17.50 -0.11 9.98
C ASP A 312 -16.23 -0.91 9.66
N LYS A 313 -15.99 -1.13 8.36
CA LYS A 313 -14.84 -1.87 7.83
C LYS A 313 -13.50 -1.13 7.95
N SER A 314 -13.48 0.13 8.38
CA SER A 314 -12.24 0.88 8.63
C SER A 314 -11.62 0.58 10.01
N LEU A 315 -12.40 0.00 10.93
CA LEU A 315 -11.99 -0.21 12.32
C LEU A 315 -11.24 -1.53 12.52
N VAL A 316 -9.93 -1.41 12.74
CA VAL A 316 -9.08 -2.53 13.17
C VAL A 316 -9.17 -2.68 14.69
N ILE A 317 -10.05 -3.56 15.15
CA ILE A 317 -10.24 -3.85 16.58
C ILE A 317 -9.39 -5.05 17.00
N LYS A 318 -8.78 -4.98 18.19
CA LYS A 318 -7.96 -6.05 18.77
C LYS A 318 -8.77 -6.83 19.82
N PRO A 319 -8.60 -8.16 19.95
CA PRO A 319 -9.23 -9.00 20.98
C PRO A 319 -9.25 -8.42 22.40
N PHE A 320 -8.12 -7.88 22.86
CA PHE A 320 -7.98 -7.22 24.17
C PHE A 320 -8.96 -6.05 24.38
N PHE A 321 -9.30 -5.31 23.32
CA PHE A 321 -10.22 -4.19 23.40
C PHE A 321 -11.66 -4.64 23.63
N VAL A 322 -12.08 -5.79 23.08
CA VAL A 322 -13.37 -6.41 23.39
C VAL A 322 -13.38 -6.98 24.81
N ARG A 323 -12.34 -7.72 25.20
CA ARG A 323 -12.25 -8.29 26.57
C ARG A 323 -12.38 -7.20 27.65
N ASN A 324 -11.81 -6.02 27.44
CA ASN A 324 -11.91 -4.90 28.40
C ASN A 324 -13.31 -4.29 28.53
N SER A 325 -14.26 -4.57 27.64
CA SER A 325 -15.66 -4.12 27.75
C SER A 325 -16.55 -5.12 28.50
N VAL A 326 -15.99 -6.22 29.04
CA VAL A 326 -16.75 -7.34 29.62
C VAL A 326 -16.57 -7.43 31.13
N PHE A 327 -17.69 -7.55 31.85
CA PHE A 327 -17.74 -8.11 33.20
C PHE A 327 -18.38 -9.50 33.10
N VAL A 328 -17.60 -10.56 33.38
CA VAL A 328 -18.06 -11.96 33.28
C VAL A 328 -18.18 -12.64 34.64
N PHE A 329 -19.27 -13.37 34.83
CA PHE A 329 -19.54 -14.21 35.99
C PHE A 329 -19.59 -15.68 35.56
N VAL A 330 -18.85 -16.56 36.24
CA VAL A 330 -18.75 -17.99 35.86
C VAL A 330 -18.83 -18.89 37.10
N ASN A 331 -19.79 -19.80 37.15
CA ASN A 331 -19.85 -20.88 38.14
C ASN A 331 -19.64 -22.23 37.43
N ALA A 332 -18.58 -22.95 37.80
CA ALA A 332 -18.15 -24.16 37.11
C ALA A 332 -17.86 -25.34 38.06
N LEU A 333 -18.22 -26.55 37.62
CA LEU A 333 -17.82 -27.82 38.24
C LEU A 333 -16.80 -28.53 37.34
N ILE A 334 -15.56 -28.62 37.83
CA ILE A 334 -14.38 -29.04 37.09
C ILE A 334 -13.78 -30.29 37.74
N GLU A 335 -13.58 -31.35 36.95
CA GLU A 335 -13.00 -32.60 37.44
C GLU A 335 -11.53 -32.42 37.82
N ASN A 336 -11.19 -32.83 39.04
CA ASN A 336 -9.83 -32.92 39.60
C ASN A 336 -9.03 -31.62 39.32
N ALA A 337 -9.67 -30.48 39.63
CA ALA A 337 -9.19 -29.13 39.34
C ALA A 337 -7.75 -28.88 39.84
N ALA A 338 -6.98 -28.18 39.01
CA ALA A 338 -5.59 -27.80 39.27
C ALA A 338 -5.45 -26.28 39.20
N PHE A 339 -4.72 -25.72 40.16
CA PHE A 339 -4.61 -24.28 40.41
C PHE A 339 -3.15 -23.80 40.37
N ASP A 340 -2.95 -22.50 40.56
CA ASP A 340 -1.65 -21.85 40.72
C ASP A 340 -0.94 -22.18 42.04
N SER A 341 -1.68 -22.21 43.16
CA SER A 341 -1.15 -22.51 44.49
C SER A 341 -2.19 -23.17 45.42
N GLN A 342 -1.82 -23.43 46.68
CA GLN A 342 -2.74 -23.89 47.71
C GLN A 342 -3.80 -22.82 48.12
N THR A 343 -3.63 -21.55 47.77
CA THR A 343 -4.70 -20.54 47.91
C THR A 343 -5.84 -20.75 46.91
N LYS A 344 -5.54 -21.37 45.76
CA LYS A 344 -6.47 -21.75 44.67
C LYS A 344 -7.12 -20.55 43.95
N GLU A 345 -6.37 -19.46 43.78
CA GLU A 345 -6.89 -18.21 43.22
C GLU A 345 -7.03 -18.21 41.70
N THR A 346 -6.19 -18.98 41.00
CA THR A 346 -6.18 -19.08 39.52
C THR A 346 -6.31 -20.54 39.06
N LEU A 347 -7.27 -20.85 38.18
CA LEU A 347 -7.36 -22.19 37.56
C LEU A 347 -6.34 -22.35 36.43
N THR A 348 -5.49 -23.38 36.53
CA THR A 348 -4.41 -23.69 35.57
C THR A 348 -4.68 -24.92 34.69
N LEU A 349 -5.68 -25.75 35.05
CA LEU A 349 -6.04 -26.96 34.31
C LEU A 349 -6.44 -26.65 32.85
N ARG A 350 -6.02 -27.47 31.89
CA ARG A 350 -6.36 -27.28 30.47
C ARG A 350 -7.85 -27.59 30.21
N VAL A 351 -8.46 -26.83 29.30
CA VAL A 351 -9.90 -26.96 28.93
C VAL A 351 -10.27 -28.38 28.51
N SER A 352 -9.38 -29.08 27.80
CA SER A 352 -9.51 -30.48 27.40
C SER A 352 -9.69 -31.47 28.56
N SER A 353 -9.37 -31.05 29.78
CA SER A 353 -9.32 -31.89 30.98
C SER A 353 -10.36 -31.49 32.04
N PHE A 354 -11.29 -30.58 31.72
CA PHE A 354 -12.35 -30.13 32.64
C PHE A 354 -13.42 -31.19 32.96
N GLY A 355 -13.46 -32.31 32.23
CA GLY A 355 -14.54 -33.31 32.29
C GLY A 355 -15.88 -32.82 31.75
N SER A 356 -15.95 -31.59 31.23
CA SER A 356 -17.14 -30.96 30.67
C SER A 356 -16.74 -29.77 29.79
N ARG A 357 -17.65 -29.30 28.94
CA ARG A 357 -17.42 -28.15 28.05
C ARG A 357 -18.50 -27.09 28.27
N CYS A 358 -18.09 -25.84 28.42
CA CYS A 358 -18.99 -24.70 28.26
C CYS A 358 -19.14 -24.41 26.76
N THR A 359 -20.34 -24.52 26.21
CA THR A 359 -20.67 -24.09 24.85
C THR A 359 -21.89 -23.19 24.97
N LEU A 360 -21.71 -21.89 24.77
CA LEU A 360 -22.78 -20.89 24.93
C LEU A 360 -23.82 -21.03 23.81
N SER A 361 -25.10 -20.77 24.09
CA SER A 361 -26.12 -20.82 23.03
C SER A 361 -26.01 -19.63 22.06
N ASP A 362 -26.51 -19.83 20.82
CA ASP A 362 -26.57 -18.77 19.82
C ASP A 362 -27.35 -17.54 20.31
N ASP A 363 -28.41 -17.72 21.10
CA ASP A 363 -29.17 -16.59 21.68
C ASP A 363 -28.41 -15.90 22.82
N PHE A 364 -27.63 -16.61 23.65
CA PHE A 364 -26.74 -15.97 24.63
C PHE A 364 -25.64 -15.15 23.94
N VAL A 365 -24.98 -15.73 22.93
CA VAL A 365 -23.96 -15.07 22.12
C VAL A 365 -24.55 -13.84 21.42
N LYS A 366 -25.68 -13.98 20.72
CA LYS A 366 -26.39 -12.91 20.02
C LYS A 366 -26.82 -11.76 20.93
N GLN A 367 -27.34 -12.04 22.13
CA GLN A 367 -27.69 -11.01 23.11
C GLN A 367 -26.45 -10.30 23.67
N THR A 368 -25.41 -11.06 24.03
CA THR A 368 -24.15 -10.52 24.55
C THR A 368 -23.45 -9.65 23.51
N VAL A 369 -23.32 -10.15 22.28
CA VAL A 369 -22.75 -9.44 21.13
C VAL A 369 -23.51 -8.15 20.80
N ALA A 370 -24.85 -8.15 20.91
CA ALA A 370 -25.65 -6.93 20.71
C ALA A 370 -25.31 -5.83 21.74
N ILE A 371 -25.10 -6.17 23.01
CA ILE A 371 -24.77 -5.22 24.07
C ILE A 371 -23.32 -4.73 23.94
N LEU A 372 -22.37 -5.64 23.70
CA LEU A 372 -20.94 -5.32 23.64
C LEU A 372 -20.57 -4.51 22.38
N SER A 373 -21.08 -4.88 21.20
CA SER A 373 -20.63 -4.28 19.93
C SER A 373 -20.84 -2.77 19.85
N ASP A 374 -21.91 -2.24 20.44
CA ASP A 374 -22.25 -0.82 20.28
C ASP A 374 -21.43 0.07 21.24
N ARG A 375 -21.09 -0.43 22.43
CA ARG A 375 -20.07 0.19 23.31
C ARG A 375 -18.68 0.10 22.68
N VAL A 376 -18.29 -1.06 22.16
CA VAL A 376 -16.98 -1.28 21.51
C VAL A 376 -16.82 -0.36 20.28
N LEU A 377 -17.84 -0.23 19.43
CA LEU A 377 -17.85 0.71 18.31
C LEU A 377 -17.69 2.16 18.79
N SER A 378 -18.48 2.58 19.78
CA SER A 378 -18.43 3.93 20.34
C SER A 378 -17.05 4.26 20.95
N GLN A 379 -16.48 3.36 21.76
CA GLN A 379 -15.15 3.52 22.34
C GLN A 379 -14.04 3.53 21.27
N ALA A 380 -14.16 2.72 20.20
CA ALA A 380 -13.20 2.72 19.10
C ALA A 380 -13.21 4.05 18.32
N LEU A 381 -14.40 4.56 17.98
CA LEU A 381 -14.58 5.85 17.31
C LEU A 381 -14.12 7.02 18.20
N ALA A 382 -14.47 7.02 19.48
CA ALA A 382 -14.02 8.04 20.44
C ALA A 382 -12.49 8.04 20.59
N LYS A 383 -11.85 6.86 20.58
CA LYS A 383 -10.39 6.72 20.62
C LYS A 383 -9.73 7.25 19.34
N MET A 384 -10.24 6.91 18.15
CA MET A 384 -9.75 7.46 16.89
C MET A 384 -9.96 8.97 16.80
N SER A 385 -11.11 9.49 17.24
CA SER A 385 -11.37 10.93 17.34
C SER A 385 -10.35 11.63 18.26
N LYS A 386 -10.09 11.08 19.45
CA LYS A 386 -9.07 11.58 20.39
C LYS A 386 -7.64 11.47 19.84
N GLN A 387 -7.38 10.60 18.86
CA GLN A 387 -6.11 10.52 18.13
C GLN A 387 -6.02 11.53 16.97
N LEU A 388 -7.07 11.71 16.17
CA LEU A 388 -7.12 12.76 15.13
C LEU A 388 -6.93 14.14 15.76
N LYS A 389 -7.57 14.39 16.92
CA LYS A 389 -7.45 15.64 17.69
C LYS A 389 -6.04 15.97 18.18
N LYS A 390 -5.09 15.01 18.16
CA LYS A 390 -3.66 15.29 18.39
C LYS A 390 -2.97 15.99 17.21
N THR A 391 -3.60 16.01 16.03
CA THR A 391 -3.11 16.65 14.80
C THR A 391 -3.82 17.97 14.50
N ASP A 392 -4.73 18.41 15.37
CA ASP A 392 -5.50 19.65 15.21
C ASP A 392 -4.60 20.88 15.29
N GLY A 393 -4.92 21.89 14.48
CA GLY A 393 -4.35 23.22 14.64
C GLY A 393 -5.07 24.01 15.74
N SER A 394 -4.38 25.02 16.27
CA SER A 394 -4.96 26.02 17.17
C SER A 394 -4.72 27.42 16.59
N LYS A 395 -5.62 28.36 16.90
CA LYS A 395 -5.52 29.73 16.36
C LYS A 395 -4.46 30.53 17.12
N SER A 396 -3.22 30.47 16.66
CA SER A 396 -2.10 31.31 17.11
C SER A 396 -1.81 32.43 16.11
N SER A 397 -1.25 33.56 16.57
CA SER A 397 -0.79 34.64 15.68
C SER A 397 0.54 34.34 14.99
N LYS A 398 1.28 33.32 15.44
CA LYS A 398 2.54 32.84 14.84
C LYS A 398 2.55 31.32 14.76
N ILE A 399 3.15 30.77 13.70
CA ILE A 399 3.41 29.34 13.53
C ILE A 399 4.91 29.12 13.39
N THR A 400 5.41 28.02 13.97
CA THR A 400 6.79 27.54 13.83
C THR A 400 6.78 26.09 13.35
N GLY A 401 7.92 25.62 12.80
CA GLY A 401 8.06 24.24 12.32
C GLY A 401 7.32 23.91 11.02
N VAL A 402 7.00 24.91 10.19
CA VAL A 402 6.41 24.74 8.85
C VAL A 402 7.24 25.53 7.84
N GLU A 403 8.41 25.00 7.46
CA GLU A 403 9.48 25.71 6.75
C GLU A 403 9.05 26.41 5.46
N LYS A 404 8.12 25.80 4.70
CA LYS A 404 7.70 26.31 3.39
C LYS A 404 6.58 27.36 3.43
N LEU A 405 6.01 27.67 4.60
CA LEU A 405 4.94 28.66 4.76
C LEU A 405 5.47 30.10 4.63
N SER A 406 4.94 30.87 3.68
CA SER A 406 5.01 32.33 3.71
C SER A 406 3.72 32.85 4.34
N ASP A 407 3.72 32.99 5.66
CA ASP A 407 2.52 33.37 6.44
C ASP A 407 2.13 34.84 6.21
N ALA A 408 0.84 35.17 6.30
CA ALA A 408 0.36 36.55 6.23
C ALA A 408 0.53 37.26 7.58
N ASN A 409 0.90 38.56 7.58
CA ASN A 409 1.24 39.28 8.82
C ASN A 409 0.07 39.35 9.82
N LEU A 410 -1.19 39.28 9.35
CA LEU A 410 -2.39 39.31 10.20
C LEU A 410 -3.06 37.93 10.38
N ALA A 411 -2.48 36.84 9.86
CA ALA A 411 -3.03 35.49 10.03
C ALA A 411 -3.05 35.07 11.51
N GLY A 412 -4.16 34.47 11.95
CA GLY A 412 -4.41 34.15 13.35
C GLY A 412 -4.72 35.32 14.30
N THR A 413 -4.74 36.58 13.82
CA THR A 413 -5.14 37.75 14.64
C THR A 413 -6.67 37.95 14.69
N LYS A 414 -7.14 39.10 15.18
CA LYS A 414 -8.55 39.52 15.04
C LYS A 414 -8.97 39.66 13.56
N ASN A 415 -8.03 40.02 12.68
CA ASN A 415 -8.29 40.23 11.25
C ASN A 415 -8.21 38.95 10.40
N SER A 416 -8.08 37.75 11.00
CA SER A 416 -7.99 36.46 10.29
C SER A 416 -9.07 36.24 9.23
N HIS A 417 -10.29 36.70 9.47
CA HIS A 417 -11.42 36.54 8.54
C HIS A 417 -11.20 37.27 7.19
N LYS A 418 -10.28 38.24 7.12
CA LYS A 418 -9.87 38.93 5.89
C LYS A 418 -8.68 38.27 5.20
N CYS A 419 -7.97 37.36 5.89
CA CYS A 419 -6.76 36.75 5.37
C CYS A 419 -7.07 35.56 4.45
N SER A 420 -6.41 35.49 3.30
CA SER A 420 -6.49 34.40 2.33
C SER A 420 -5.19 33.58 2.31
N LEU A 421 -5.30 32.25 2.40
CA LEU A 421 -4.17 31.34 2.19
C LEU A 421 -4.18 30.84 0.75
N ILE A 422 -3.14 31.13 -0.02
CA ILE A 422 -2.93 30.60 -1.36
C ILE A 422 -2.21 29.24 -1.24
N LEU A 423 -2.92 28.17 -1.61
CA LEU A 423 -2.35 26.82 -1.74
C LEU A 423 -1.83 26.66 -3.16
N THR A 424 -0.52 26.47 -3.29
CA THR A 424 0.19 26.52 -4.58
C THR A 424 0.72 25.15 -4.99
N GLU A 425 0.70 24.83 -6.28
CA GLU A 425 1.31 23.62 -6.81
C GLU A 425 2.85 23.73 -6.85
N GLY A 426 3.50 23.14 -5.84
CA GLY A 426 4.95 23.17 -5.69
C GLY A 426 5.55 24.56 -5.46
N ASP A 427 6.87 24.63 -5.40
CA ASP A 427 7.60 25.88 -5.16
C ASP A 427 7.61 26.82 -6.40
N SER A 428 7.31 26.29 -7.60
CA SER A 428 7.18 27.07 -8.84
C SER A 428 5.99 28.05 -8.77
N ALA A 429 4.78 27.54 -8.54
CA ALA A 429 3.58 28.36 -8.39
C ALA A 429 3.69 29.32 -7.19
N LYS A 430 4.29 28.86 -6.07
CA LYS A 430 4.62 29.72 -4.92
C LYS A 430 5.50 30.91 -5.28
N THR A 431 6.49 30.75 -6.15
CA THR A 431 7.39 31.84 -6.56
C THR A 431 6.62 32.92 -7.34
N LEU A 432 5.62 32.51 -8.15
CA LEU A 432 4.70 33.42 -8.81
C LEU A 432 3.76 34.12 -7.81
N ALA A 433 3.15 33.38 -6.89
CA ALA A 433 2.29 33.94 -5.85
C ALA A 433 3.04 34.96 -4.95
N ILE A 434 4.27 34.66 -4.54
CA ILE A 434 5.14 35.59 -3.78
C ILE A 434 5.48 36.84 -4.60
N SER A 435 5.63 36.73 -5.92
CA SER A 435 5.78 37.89 -6.82
C SER A 435 4.50 38.74 -6.83
N GLY A 436 3.33 38.10 -6.85
CA GLY A 436 2.01 38.73 -6.73
C GLY A 436 1.79 39.47 -5.40
N LEU A 437 2.30 38.95 -4.28
CA LEU A 437 2.22 39.60 -2.96
C LEU A 437 2.90 40.98 -2.91
N SER A 438 3.78 41.30 -3.87
CA SER A 438 4.38 42.64 -3.98
C SER A 438 3.43 43.70 -4.55
N VAL A 439 2.21 43.31 -4.97
CA VAL A 439 1.11 44.21 -5.39
C VAL A 439 0.05 44.31 -4.30
N VAL A 440 -0.42 43.17 -3.78
CA VAL A 440 -1.56 43.09 -2.84
C VAL A 440 -1.17 43.15 -1.35
N GLY A 441 0.12 43.22 -1.05
CA GLY A 441 0.65 43.23 0.31
C GLY A 441 0.71 41.85 0.97
N ARG A 442 1.40 41.79 2.12
CA ARG A 442 1.60 40.55 2.91
C ARG A 442 0.67 40.44 4.12
N ASP A 443 -0.14 41.45 4.39
CA ASP A 443 -0.96 41.52 5.61
C ASP A 443 -2.12 40.54 5.56
N HIS A 444 -2.76 40.42 4.40
CA HIS A 444 -3.94 39.58 4.16
C HIS A 444 -3.69 38.36 3.29
N TYR A 445 -2.47 38.13 2.78
CA TYR A 445 -2.18 37.03 1.86
C TYR A 445 -0.98 36.20 2.30
N GLY A 446 -1.24 34.91 2.53
CA GLY A 446 -0.22 33.89 2.82
C GLY A 446 -0.09 32.89 1.66
N VAL A 447 1.04 32.19 1.58
CA VAL A 447 1.30 31.20 0.53
C VAL A 447 1.91 29.93 1.13
N PHE A 448 1.37 28.77 0.78
CA PHE A 448 1.91 27.45 1.13
C PHE A 448 1.99 26.56 -0.12
N PRO A 449 3.16 25.94 -0.42
CA PRO A 449 3.31 25.05 -1.56
C PRO A 449 3.00 23.61 -1.16
N LEU A 450 2.07 22.98 -1.87
CA LEU A 450 1.82 21.56 -1.75
C LEU A 450 3.00 20.78 -2.34
N ARG A 451 3.48 19.74 -1.64
CA ARG A 451 4.57 18.87 -2.12
C ARG A 451 4.21 18.02 -3.35
N GLY A 452 2.95 18.00 -3.76
CA GLY A 452 2.42 17.26 -4.90
C GLY A 452 0.92 16.96 -4.71
N LYS A 453 0.43 15.90 -5.34
CA LYS A 453 -0.96 15.44 -5.19
C LYS A 453 -1.27 15.11 -3.73
N LEU A 454 -2.31 15.75 -3.19
CA LEU A 454 -2.77 15.56 -1.81
C LEU A 454 -3.28 14.12 -1.60
N LEU A 455 -3.15 13.58 -0.38
CA LEU A 455 -3.65 12.25 -0.04
C LEU A 455 -5.19 12.20 -0.16
N ASN A 456 -5.74 11.24 -0.90
CA ASN A 456 -7.19 10.99 -0.88
C ASN A 456 -7.61 10.44 0.49
N VAL A 457 -8.20 11.30 1.31
CA VAL A 457 -8.46 11.02 2.73
C VAL A 457 -9.59 10.03 2.97
N ARG A 458 -10.51 9.80 2.02
CA ARG A 458 -11.57 8.79 2.14
C ARG A 458 -11.04 7.35 2.12
N GLU A 459 -9.92 7.15 1.44
CA GLU A 459 -9.32 5.85 1.16
C GLU A 459 -8.04 5.60 1.99
N ALA A 460 -7.60 6.61 2.74
CA ALA A 460 -6.45 6.53 3.62
C ALA A 460 -6.86 5.96 4.98
N ASN A 461 -6.08 5.01 5.51
CA ASN A 461 -6.30 4.54 6.87
C ASN A 461 -5.84 5.60 7.91
N HIS A 462 -6.33 5.47 9.15
CA HIS A 462 -6.04 6.41 10.23
C HIS A 462 -4.53 6.66 10.47
N LYS A 463 -3.67 5.64 10.28
CA LYS A 463 -2.21 5.77 10.39
C LYS A 463 -1.66 6.65 9.25
N GLN A 464 -2.05 6.39 8.00
CA GLN A 464 -1.65 7.21 6.85
C GLN A 464 -2.09 8.67 6.99
N ILE A 465 -3.28 8.93 7.54
CA ILE A 465 -3.77 10.29 7.81
C ILE A 465 -2.96 10.99 8.90
N MET A 466 -2.58 10.29 9.97
CA MET A 466 -1.76 10.85 11.05
C MET A 466 -0.30 11.07 10.67
N GLU A 467 0.29 10.20 9.83
CA GLU A 467 1.69 10.30 9.41
C GLU A 467 1.90 11.24 8.20
N ASN A 468 0.83 11.64 7.51
CA ASN A 468 0.93 12.57 6.40
C ASN A 468 1.22 14.01 6.89
N GLU A 469 2.47 14.42 6.70
CA GLU A 469 2.96 15.76 7.10
C GLU A 469 2.19 16.90 6.39
N GLU A 470 1.78 16.71 5.14
CA GLU A 470 1.05 17.71 4.34
C GLU A 470 -0.30 18.06 4.99
N LEU A 471 -1.11 17.04 5.31
CA LEU A 471 -2.40 17.20 5.99
C LEU A 471 -2.22 17.83 7.38
N ASN A 472 -1.18 17.43 8.11
CA ASN A 472 -0.88 17.99 9.43
C ASN A 472 -0.41 19.45 9.35
N ASN A 473 0.34 19.83 8.32
CA ASN A 473 0.73 21.22 8.08
C ASN A 473 -0.48 22.06 7.69
N LEU A 474 -1.35 21.60 6.78
CA LEU A 474 -2.61 22.29 6.44
C LEU A 474 -3.50 22.53 7.67
N LYS A 475 -3.68 21.51 8.54
CA LYS A 475 -4.42 21.65 9.80
C LYS A 475 -3.84 22.74 10.70
N LYS A 476 -2.51 22.77 10.89
CA LYS A 476 -1.81 23.80 11.66
C LYS A 476 -1.97 25.19 11.04
N ILE A 477 -1.70 25.36 9.75
CA ILE A 477 -1.70 26.65 9.04
C ILE A 477 -3.07 27.34 9.14
N LEU A 478 -4.15 26.58 8.99
CA LEU A 478 -5.52 27.07 8.98
C LEU A 478 -6.18 27.11 10.38
N ALA A 479 -5.62 26.39 11.37
CA ALA A 479 -6.26 26.06 12.66
C ALA A 479 -7.53 25.18 12.54
N LEU A 480 -7.43 24.10 11.74
CA LEU A 480 -8.50 23.11 11.58
C LEU A 480 -8.54 22.12 12.76
N GLN A 481 -9.75 21.80 13.21
CA GLN A 481 -10.06 20.99 14.38
C GLN A 481 -11.12 19.95 14.01
N HIS A 482 -10.90 18.66 14.27
CA HIS A 482 -11.84 17.62 13.82
C HIS A 482 -13.11 17.58 14.70
N HIS A 483 -14.24 17.23 14.09
CA HIS A 483 -15.57 17.18 14.72
C HIS A 483 -16.07 18.53 15.27
N LYS A 484 -15.56 19.64 14.70
CA LYS A 484 -16.08 20.99 14.91
C LYS A 484 -16.97 21.36 13.74
N GLU A 485 -18.20 21.82 14.03
CA GLU A 485 -19.01 22.51 13.03
C GLU A 485 -18.55 23.97 12.96
N TYR A 486 -18.31 24.45 11.74
CA TYR A 486 -17.86 25.81 11.48
C TYR A 486 -19.03 26.64 10.92
N THR A 487 -19.60 27.49 11.77
CA THR A 487 -20.60 28.50 11.37
C THR A 487 -19.94 29.79 10.88
N SER A 488 -18.72 30.10 11.32
CA SER A 488 -17.91 31.23 10.87
C SER A 488 -16.43 30.84 10.74
N THR A 489 -15.68 31.61 9.95
CA THR A 489 -14.22 31.45 9.79
C THR A 489 -13.41 32.16 10.88
N GLU A 490 -14.06 32.82 11.85
CA GLU A 490 -13.37 33.60 12.89
C GLU A 490 -12.43 32.77 13.76
N SER A 491 -12.75 31.48 13.94
CA SER A 491 -11.92 30.54 14.70
C SER A 491 -10.73 29.96 13.93
N LEU A 492 -10.61 30.26 12.62
CA LEU A 492 -9.47 29.91 11.78
C LEU A 492 -8.39 30.99 11.83
N ARG A 493 -7.21 30.68 11.27
CA ARG A 493 -6.16 31.69 11.01
C ARG A 493 -6.38 32.50 9.73
N TYR A 494 -7.11 31.93 8.77
CA TYR A 494 -7.42 32.48 7.46
C TYR A 494 -8.92 32.34 7.18
N GLY A 495 -9.56 33.39 6.66
CA GLY A 495 -10.96 33.42 6.27
C GLY A 495 -11.23 32.80 4.91
N HIS A 496 -10.22 32.74 4.03
CA HIS A 496 -10.33 32.17 2.69
C HIS A 496 -9.16 31.24 2.37
N VAL A 497 -9.42 30.26 1.51
CA VAL A 497 -8.43 29.38 0.88
C VAL A 497 -8.54 29.56 -0.63
N ILE A 498 -7.44 29.93 -1.28
CA ILE A 498 -7.34 30.10 -2.72
C ILE A 498 -6.48 28.96 -3.27
N ILE A 499 -7.05 28.09 -4.11
CA ILE A 499 -6.31 27.04 -4.81
C ILE A 499 -5.63 27.65 -6.04
N MET A 500 -4.34 27.39 -6.24
CA MET A 500 -3.53 27.96 -7.32
C MET A 500 -2.61 26.87 -7.88
N THR A 501 -3.16 26.05 -8.77
CA THR A 501 -2.49 24.99 -9.51
C THR A 501 -1.99 25.48 -10.86
N ASP A 502 -1.19 24.68 -11.55
CA ASP A 502 -1.06 24.87 -12.99
C ASP A 502 -2.43 24.60 -13.65
N GLN A 503 -2.73 25.29 -14.76
CA GLN A 503 -4.03 25.19 -15.45
C GLN A 503 -4.03 23.99 -16.42
N ASP A 504 -3.69 22.82 -15.87
CA ASP A 504 -3.64 21.53 -16.56
C ASP A 504 -4.50 20.47 -15.82
N HIS A 505 -4.57 19.27 -16.39
CA HIS A 505 -5.35 18.17 -15.82
C HIS A 505 -4.89 17.71 -14.42
N ASP A 506 -3.59 17.67 -14.14
CA ASP A 506 -3.11 17.24 -12.83
C ASP A 506 -3.36 18.31 -11.75
N GLY A 507 -3.34 19.58 -12.13
CA GLY A 507 -3.87 20.71 -11.36
C GLY A 507 -5.37 20.54 -11.04
N SER A 508 -6.20 20.21 -12.03
CA SER A 508 -7.62 19.90 -11.82
C SER A 508 -7.84 18.81 -10.76
N HIS A 509 -7.00 17.77 -10.77
CA HIS A 509 -7.06 16.71 -9.75
C HIS A 509 -6.64 17.20 -8.35
N ILE A 510 -5.65 18.09 -8.25
CA ILE A 510 -5.27 18.71 -6.98
C ILE A 510 -6.42 19.56 -6.42
N LYS A 511 -7.10 20.36 -7.24
CA LYS A 511 -8.32 21.09 -6.84
C LYS A 511 -9.36 20.14 -6.23
N GLY A 512 -9.66 19.05 -6.94
CA GLY A 512 -10.63 18.04 -6.50
C GLY A 512 -10.23 17.32 -5.20
N LEU A 513 -8.95 16.99 -5.03
CA LEU A 513 -8.43 16.39 -3.78
C LEU A 513 -8.53 17.34 -2.58
N ILE A 514 -8.34 18.66 -2.78
CA ILE A 514 -8.53 19.68 -1.74
C ILE A 514 -10.01 19.80 -1.35
N ILE A 515 -10.93 19.84 -2.34
CA ILE A 515 -12.38 19.84 -2.11
C ILE A 515 -12.79 18.59 -1.31
N ASN A 516 -12.30 17.41 -1.70
CA ASN A 516 -12.54 16.14 -1.02
C ASN A 516 -11.99 16.13 0.42
N PHE A 517 -10.81 16.71 0.68
CA PHE A 517 -10.26 16.88 2.02
C PHE A 517 -11.18 17.71 2.92
N PHE A 518 -11.71 18.83 2.41
CA PHE A 518 -12.63 19.67 3.16
C PHE A 518 -14.01 19.02 3.36
N ASP A 519 -14.64 18.38 2.37
CA ASP A 519 -15.93 17.69 2.57
C ASP A 519 -15.81 16.47 3.51
N HIS A 520 -14.68 15.75 3.49
CA HIS A 520 -14.52 14.57 4.33
C HIS A 520 -14.34 14.90 5.83
N PHE A 521 -13.51 15.90 6.16
CA PHE A 521 -13.19 16.22 7.57
C PHE A 521 -13.85 17.49 8.11
N PHE A 522 -14.16 18.48 7.25
CA PHE A 522 -14.61 19.82 7.66
C PHE A 522 -15.78 20.36 6.79
N PRO A 523 -16.82 19.58 6.45
CA PRO A 523 -17.81 19.90 5.40
C PRO A 523 -18.68 21.15 5.68
N SER A 524 -18.67 21.68 6.91
CA SER A 524 -19.33 22.96 7.23
C SER A 524 -18.57 24.15 6.64
N LEU A 525 -17.24 24.07 6.46
CA LEU A 525 -16.46 25.14 5.82
C LEU A 525 -16.83 25.37 4.35
N LEU A 526 -17.18 24.31 3.63
CA LEU A 526 -17.68 24.41 2.24
C LEU A 526 -19.13 24.95 2.16
N ARG A 527 -19.77 25.21 3.31
CA ARG A 527 -21.07 25.91 3.41
C ARG A 527 -20.93 27.38 3.84
N ILE A 528 -19.71 27.90 4.00
CA ILE A 528 -19.45 29.31 4.25
C ILE A 528 -19.12 30.00 2.91
N GLU A 529 -19.85 31.07 2.59
CA GLU A 529 -19.68 31.75 1.30
C GLU A 529 -18.27 32.34 1.12
N GLY A 530 -17.68 32.06 -0.04
CA GLY A 530 -16.34 32.52 -0.38
C GLY A 530 -15.22 31.92 0.46
N PHE A 531 -15.46 30.89 1.29
CA PHE A 531 -14.36 30.21 2.01
C PHE A 531 -13.36 29.58 1.02
N LEU A 532 -13.84 28.81 0.05
CA LEU A 532 -13.01 28.19 -0.98
C LEU A 532 -13.08 28.96 -2.30
N LYS A 533 -11.91 29.28 -2.84
CA LYS A 533 -11.70 30.02 -4.08
C LYS A 533 -10.62 29.35 -4.92
N GLU A 534 -10.51 29.77 -6.18
CA GLU A 534 -9.52 29.33 -7.14
C GLU A 534 -8.85 30.56 -7.79
N PHE A 535 -7.57 30.44 -8.15
CA PHE A 535 -6.82 31.42 -8.93
C PHE A 535 -6.50 30.84 -10.31
N ILE A 536 -7.10 31.40 -11.37
CA ILE A 536 -6.94 30.95 -12.75
C ILE A 536 -5.96 31.83 -13.52
N THR A 537 -5.20 31.23 -14.45
CA THR A 537 -4.34 31.96 -15.39
C THR A 537 -4.68 31.65 -16.85
N PRO A 538 -4.44 32.58 -17.78
CA PRO A 538 -4.66 32.33 -19.20
C PRO A 538 -3.77 31.18 -19.69
N ILE A 539 -4.34 30.24 -20.45
CA ILE A 539 -3.60 29.15 -21.11
C ILE A 539 -2.98 29.67 -22.42
N VAL A 540 -3.68 30.56 -23.12
CA VAL A 540 -3.22 31.14 -24.39
C VAL A 540 -3.33 32.66 -24.34
N ARG A 541 -2.28 33.35 -24.78
CA ARG A 541 -2.31 34.80 -25.03
C ARG A 541 -1.98 35.06 -26.49
N VAL A 542 -2.80 35.86 -27.15
CA VAL A 542 -2.50 36.36 -28.50
C VAL A 542 -2.21 37.85 -28.44
N THR A 543 -1.26 38.31 -29.25
CA THR A 543 -0.87 39.73 -29.35
C THR A 543 -0.81 40.13 -30.82
N LYS A 544 -1.47 41.23 -31.19
CA LYS A 544 -1.48 41.69 -32.59
C LYS A 544 -0.14 42.30 -32.96
N LYS A 545 0.51 41.79 -34.01
CA LYS A 545 1.78 42.33 -34.53
C LYS A 545 1.52 43.75 -35.06
N LYS A 546 2.28 44.75 -34.61
CA LYS A 546 2.22 46.10 -35.21
C LYS A 546 2.70 46.02 -36.66
N ARG A 547 1.95 46.58 -37.61
CA ARG A 547 2.49 46.90 -38.95
C ARG A 547 3.69 47.84 -38.76
N SER A 548 4.83 47.52 -39.35
CA SER A 548 5.92 48.48 -39.50
C SER A 548 5.43 49.58 -40.45
N ARG A 549 5.30 50.82 -39.95
CA ARG A 549 5.01 51.97 -40.81
C ARG A 549 6.26 52.26 -41.65
N THR A 550 6.23 51.84 -42.92
CA THR A 550 7.28 52.17 -43.87
C THR A 550 7.34 53.69 -44.04
N GLN A 551 8.55 54.23 -43.98
CA GLN A 551 8.79 55.66 -44.08
C GLN A 551 8.79 56.08 -45.55
N ASN A 552 7.60 56.41 -46.06
CA ASN A 552 7.35 57.16 -47.29
C ASN A 552 5.85 57.49 -47.33
N ASP A 553 5.52 58.75 -47.04
CA ASP A 553 4.33 59.51 -47.48
C ASP A 553 4.55 60.97 -47.03
N ASN A 554 4.07 61.95 -47.80
CA ASN A 554 4.47 63.35 -47.66
C ASN A 554 3.75 64.09 -46.51
N PRO A 555 4.33 65.19 -45.98
CA PRO A 555 3.69 66.06 -45.00
C PRO A 555 3.09 67.32 -45.65
N GLU A 556 1.77 67.35 -45.85
CA GLU A 556 1.01 68.57 -46.16
C GLU A 556 -0.43 68.40 -45.66
N ASP A 557 -0.98 69.47 -45.07
CA ASP A 557 -2.28 69.59 -44.38
C ASP A 557 -2.52 68.61 -43.19
N ASP A 558 -3.34 68.92 -42.19
CA ASP A 558 -4.30 70.03 -42.04
C ASP A 558 -4.17 70.68 -40.64
N SER A 559 -4.71 71.88 -40.47
CA SER A 559 -4.65 72.67 -39.25
C SER A 559 -5.96 72.62 -38.45
N ASP A 560 -5.87 72.21 -37.18
CA ASP A 560 -6.58 72.97 -36.13
C ASP A 560 -5.99 72.75 -34.73
N VAL A 561 -6.00 73.79 -33.90
CA VAL A 561 -5.48 73.76 -32.52
C VAL A 561 -6.37 74.59 -31.60
N GLN A 562 -6.93 73.94 -30.58
CA GLN A 562 -7.36 74.61 -29.35
C GLN A 562 -6.73 73.94 -28.12
N GLU A 563 -6.28 74.78 -27.18
CA GLU A 563 -5.72 74.37 -25.88
C GLU A 563 -6.88 73.92 -24.93
N VAL A 564 -6.73 73.39 -23.71
CA VAL A 564 -6.04 73.86 -22.48
C VAL A 564 -6.20 72.72 -21.43
N PRO A 565 -5.38 72.54 -20.36
CA PRO A 565 -3.95 72.79 -20.11
C PRO A 565 -3.17 71.49 -19.75
N ARG A 566 -1.92 71.61 -19.29
CA ARG A 566 -1.07 70.49 -18.81
C ARG A 566 -1.24 70.22 -17.31
N ASN A 567 -1.38 68.95 -16.89
CA ASN A 567 -0.54 68.33 -15.83
C ASN A 567 -0.91 66.87 -15.50
N SER A 568 -0.14 65.91 -16.04
CA SER A 568 0.42 64.80 -15.23
C SER A 568 1.60 64.13 -15.96
N THR A 569 2.42 63.41 -15.20
CA THR A 569 3.73 62.86 -15.62
C THR A 569 3.67 61.82 -16.73
N ARG A 570 4.62 61.89 -17.67
CA ARG A 570 4.92 60.87 -18.69
C ARG A 570 4.80 59.43 -18.17
N THR A 571 3.95 58.63 -18.81
CA THR A 571 4.10 57.18 -18.95
C THR A 571 4.11 56.83 -20.43
N ASP A 572 4.76 55.71 -20.79
CA ASP A 572 5.26 55.47 -22.14
C ASP A 572 4.88 54.05 -22.63
N HIS A 573 4.98 53.84 -23.95
CA HIS A 573 4.73 52.59 -24.69
C HIS A 573 3.28 52.08 -24.76
N SER A 574 2.59 52.45 -25.85
CA SER A 574 1.34 51.79 -26.28
C SER A 574 1.57 50.33 -26.69
N VAL A 575 1.11 49.39 -25.87
CA VAL A 575 1.10 47.95 -26.19
C VAL A 575 0.05 47.69 -27.28
N GLY A 576 0.33 46.77 -28.22
CA GLY A 576 -0.68 46.33 -29.20
C GLY A 576 -1.76 45.49 -28.54
N THR A 577 -2.92 45.29 -29.19
CA THR A 577 -4.04 44.54 -28.63
C THR A 577 -3.61 43.14 -28.17
N VAL A 578 -3.91 42.82 -26.91
CA VAL A 578 -3.66 41.52 -26.26
C VAL A 578 -5.00 40.90 -25.89
N ILE A 579 -5.18 39.61 -26.18
CA ILE A 579 -6.34 38.82 -25.72
C ILE A 579 -5.80 37.61 -24.93
N ASP A 580 -6.43 37.34 -23.79
CA ASP A 580 -6.16 36.21 -22.90
C ASP A 580 -7.31 35.19 -23.02
N PHE A 581 -7.01 33.91 -23.25
CA PHE A 581 -7.97 32.79 -23.23
C PHE A 581 -7.67 31.86 -22.06
N PHE A 582 -8.71 31.35 -21.39
CA PHE A 582 -8.58 30.52 -20.17
C PHE A 582 -8.81 29.03 -20.43
N THR A 583 -9.30 28.69 -21.62
CA THR A 583 -9.46 27.32 -22.13
C THR A 583 -8.91 27.22 -23.57
N ILE A 584 -8.69 25.99 -24.05
CA ILE A 584 -8.30 25.76 -25.45
C ILE A 584 -9.49 25.94 -26.44
N PRO A 585 -10.73 25.48 -26.15
CA PRO A 585 -11.88 25.73 -27.03
C PRO A 585 -12.11 27.21 -27.35
N GLU A 586 -12.13 28.10 -26.34
CA GLU A 586 -12.28 29.56 -26.56
C GLU A 586 -11.24 30.14 -27.54
N TYR A 587 -10.00 29.63 -27.48
CA TYR A 587 -8.91 30.06 -28.35
C TYR A 587 -9.05 29.50 -29.77
N GLU A 588 -9.43 28.22 -29.91
CA GLU A 588 -9.63 27.59 -31.22
C GLU A 588 -10.87 28.17 -31.93
N ASP A 589 -11.95 28.44 -31.22
CA ASP A 589 -13.13 29.14 -31.76
C ASP A 589 -12.78 30.56 -32.23
N TRP A 590 -12.00 31.31 -31.44
CA TRP A 590 -11.48 32.63 -31.84
C TRP A 590 -10.57 32.54 -33.07
N LYS A 591 -9.69 31.55 -33.12
CA LYS A 591 -8.73 31.31 -34.20
C LYS A 591 -9.43 30.92 -35.50
N ASN A 592 -10.49 30.12 -35.42
CA ASN A 592 -11.29 29.70 -36.57
C ASN A 592 -12.21 30.83 -37.09
N SER A 593 -12.68 31.72 -36.20
CA SER A 593 -13.53 32.87 -36.55
C SER A 593 -12.77 34.15 -36.93
N THR A 594 -11.45 34.23 -36.73
CA THR A 594 -10.64 35.44 -37.00
C THR A 594 -9.93 35.38 -38.36
N PRO A 595 -10.28 36.20 -39.37
CA PRO A 595 -9.66 36.13 -40.70
C PRO A 595 -8.16 36.50 -40.74
N ASP A 596 -7.65 37.23 -39.74
CA ASP A 596 -6.31 37.82 -39.76
C ASP A 596 -5.29 37.17 -38.81
N VAL A 597 -5.55 35.94 -38.34
CA VAL A 597 -4.71 35.18 -37.38
C VAL A 597 -3.20 35.20 -37.70
N LYS A 598 -2.81 35.17 -38.97
CA LYS A 598 -1.39 35.25 -39.40
C LYS A 598 -0.68 36.52 -38.89
N ASN A 599 -1.42 37.61 -38.65
CA ASN A 599 -0.95 38.87 -38.09
C ASN A 599 -0.83 38.88 -36.55
N TRP A 600 -1.20 37.81 -35.86
CA TRP A 600 -1.06 37.69 -34.42
C TRP A 600 0.16 36.82 -34.06
N SER A 601 0.73 37.04 -32.88
CA SER A 601 1.69 36.13 -32.25
C SER A 601 1.01 35.46 -31.06
N VAL A 602 0.98 34.13 -31.08
CA VAL A 602 0.43 33.28 -30.02
C VAL A 602 1.53 32.94 -29.01
N LYS A 603 1.20 32.98 -27.72
CA LYS A 603 2.03 32.44 -26.63
C LYS A 603 1.17 31.51 -25.77
N TYR A 604 1.56 30.25 -25.70
CA TYR A 604 1.00 29.27 -24.76
C TYR A 604 1.69 29.36 -23.40
N TYR A 605 0.91 29.27 -22.33
CA TYR A 605 1.37 29.25 -20.94
C TYR A 605 1.16 27.84 -20.38
N LYS A 606 2.18 26.98 -20.54
CA LYS A 606 2.11 25.54 -20.20
C LYS A 606 2.14 25.23 -18.69
N GLY A 607 2.09 26.25 -17.84
CA GLY A 607 2.17 26.16 -16.37
C GLY A 607 2.57 27.50 -15.75
N LEU A 608 2.28 27.72 -14.46
CA LEU A 608 2.51 29.00 -13.76
C LEU A 608 3.99 29.43 -13.79
N GLY A 609 4.92 28.47 -13.78
CA GLY A 609 6.35 28.73 -13.93
C GLY A 609 6.77 29.40 -15.26
N THR A 610 5.89 29.42 -16.27
CA THR A 610 6.13 30.10 -17.58
C THR A 610 5.69 31.58 -17.60
N SER A 611 4.99 32.03 -16.55
CA SER A 611 4.58 33.42 -16.37
C SER A 611 5.66 34.22 -15.65
N THR A 612 5.97 35.41 -16.16
CA THR A 612 7.01 36.27 -15.60
C THR A 612 6.55 36.95 -14.31
N SER A 613 7.47 37.50 -13.51
CA SER A 613 7.10 38.38 -12.40
C SER A 613 6.35 39.65 -12.84
N LYS A 614 6.33 40.00 -14.15
CA LYS A 614 5.47 41.06 -14.69
C LYS A 614 4.05 40.56 -14.92
N ASP A 615 3.89 39.38 -15.52
CA ASP A 615 2.58 38.71 -15.66
C ASP A 615 1.94 38.50 -14.27
N ALA A 616 2.72 38.01 -13.31
CA ALA A 616 2.30 37.83 -11.92
C ALA A 616 1.74 39.11 -11.29
N LYS A 617 2.45 40.23 -11.45
CA LYS A 617 1.99 41.55 -10.97
C LYS A 617 0.73 42.01 -11.68
N GLN A 618 0.59 41.74 -12.98
CA GLN A 618 -0.60 42.07 -13.75
C GLN A 618 -1.82 41.26 -13.27
N TYR A 619 -1.68 39.94 -13.09
CA TYR A 619 -2.77 39.10 -12.56
C TYR A 619 -3.20 39.55 -11.16
N PHE A 620 -2.23 39.84 -10.27
CA PHE A 620 -2.51 40.31 -8.91
C PHE A 620 -2.98 41.78 -8.83
N SER A 621 -2.85 42.57 -9.89
CA SER A 621 -3.49 43.90 -10.00
C SER A 621 -4.95 43.85 -10.43
N ASN A 622 -5.45 42.70 -10.90
CA ASN A 622 -6.84 42.49 -11.29
C ASN A 622 -7.34 41.13 -10.75
N LEU A 623 -7.37 40.99 -9.43
CA LEU A 623 -7.76 39.74 -8.78
C LEU A 623 -9.19 39.33 -9.13
N ASP A 624 -10.12 40.25 -9.43
CA ASP A 624 -11.52 39.89 -9.72
C ASP A 624 -11.71 39.19 -11.08
N LYS A 625 -10.75 39.36 -12.01
CA LYS A 625 -10.67 38.54 -13.24
C LYS A 625 -10.15 37.12 -12.94
N HIS A 626 -9.17 37.02 -12.03
CA HIS A 626 -8.37 35.81 -11.80
C HIS A 626 -8.84 34.94 -10.63
N ILE A 627 -9.59 35.47 -9.68
CA ILE A 627 -10.12 34.74 -8.52
C ILE A 627 -11.58 34.39 -8.75
N LYS A 628 -11.87 33.09 -8.75
CA LYS A 628 -13.24 32.53 -8.83
C LYS A 628 -13.60 31.92 -7.48
N SER A 629 -14.87 32.02 -7.06
CA SER A 629 -15.32 31.41 -5.80
C SER A 629 -16.13 30.14 -6.08
N PHE A 630 -15.99 29.10 -5.27
CA PHE A 630 -16.90 27.95 -5.36
C PHE A 630 -18.28 28.28 -4.77
N THR A 631 -19.33 27.63 -5.26
CA THR A 631 -20.66 27.69 -4.63
C THR A 631 -20.66 26.98 -3.29
N LEU A 632 -21.70 27.21 -2.48
CA LEU A 632 -21.94 26.45 -1.25
C LEU A 632 -22.18 24.98 -1.58
N LEU A 633 -21.63 24.09 -0.75
CA LEU A 633 -21.79 22.63 -0.87
C LEU A 633 -23.24 22.20 -0.69
N THR A 634 -23.83 21.63 -1.74
CA THR A 634 -25.15 20.99 -1.71
C THR A 634 -25.07 19.49 -1.47
N THR A 635 -26.23 18.85 -1.24
CA THR A 635 -26.35 17.38 -1.16
C THR A 635 -26.00 16.70 -2.49
N GLU A 636 -26.29 17.35 -3.62
CA GLU A 636 -25.91 16.87 -4.96
C GLU A 636 -24.39 16.85 -5.12
N ASP A 637 -23.72 17.98 -4.83
CA ASP A 637 -22.26 18.10 -4.89
C ASP A 637 -21.57 17.03 -4.03
N LYS A 638 -22.08 16.79 -2.81
CA LYS A 638 -21.53 15.77 -1.91
C LYS A 638 -21.63 14.35 -2.48
N SER A 639 -22.70 14.04 -3.23
CA SER A 639 -22.83 12.75 -3.92
C SER A 639 -21.82 12.59 -5.06
N LEU A 640 -21.48 13.69 -5.74
CA LEU A 640 -20.49 13.75 -6.83
C LEU A 640 -19.05 13.73 -6.32
N ILE A 641 -18.74 14.38 -5.19
CA ILE A 641 -17.44 14.24 -4.51
C ILE A 641 -17.21 12.79 -4.10
N ASP A 642 -18.25 12.12 -3.56
CA ASP A 642 -18.15 10.70 -3.23
C ASP A 642 -18.01 9.83 -4.49
N LEU A 643 -18.73 10.12 -5.58
CA LEU A 643 -18.54 9.46 -6.89
C LEU A 643 -17.09 9.57 -7.38
N ALA A 644 -16.50 10.76 -7.35
CA ALA A 644 -15.13 10.99 -7.81
C ALA A 644 -14.08 10.26 -6.95
N PHE A 645 -14.20 10.34 -5.61
CA PHE A 645 -13.09 9.98 -4.71
C PHE A 645 -13.27 8.67 -3.91
N ASN A 646 -14.45 8.05 -3.88
CA ASN A 646 -14.69 6.78 -3.18
C ASN A 646 -14.29 5.58 -4.04
N LYS A 647 -13.33 4.78 -3.61
CA LYS A 647 -12.77 3.66 -4.39
C LYS A 647 -13.80 2.60 -4.74
N LYS A 648 -14.86 2.44 -3.91
CA LYS A 648 -15.95 1.48 -4.13
C LYS A 648 -16.80 1.83 -5.35
N LYS A 649 -16.90 3.12 -5.70
CA LYS A 649 -17.64 3.64 -6.86
C LYS A 649 -16.86 3.53 -8.18
N ALA A 650 -16.15 2.42 -8.37
CA ALA A 650 -15.34 2.20 -9.57
C ALA A 650 -16.20 2.09 -10.82
N ASP A 651 -17.29 1.31 -10.76
CA ASP A 651 -18.21 1.11 -11.88
C ASP A 651 -19.11 2.32 -12.15
N ASP A 652 -19.58 3.01 -11.11
CA ASP A 652 -20.27 4.30 -11.23
C ASP A 652 -19.41 5.32 -12.01
N ARG A 653 -18.09 5.37 -11.75
CA ARG A 653 -17.16 6.23 -12.50
C ARG A 653 -16.97 5.79 -13.96
N LYS A 654 -17.09 4.51 -14.29
CA LYS A 654 -17.07 4.07 -15.71
C LYS A 654 -18.29 4.59 -16.46
N LEU A 655 -19.46 4.55 -15.82
CA LEU A 655 -20.70 5.10 -16.40
C LEU A 655 -20.63 6.63 -16.54
N TRP A 656 -20.13 7.32 -15.51
CA TRP A 656 -19.87 8.77 -15.54
C TRP A 656 -18.94 9.17 -16.69
N LEU A 657 -17.81 8.46 -16.87
CA LEU A 657 -16.87 8.72 -17.97
C LEU A 657 -17.45 8.36 -19.35
N LYS A 658 -18.28 7.31 -19.45
CA LYS A 658 -18.99 6.96 -20.70
C LYS A 658 -19.96 8.08 -21.14
N ASN A 659 -20.47 8.86 -20.19
CA ASN A 659 -21.38 9.98 -20.45
C ASN A 659 -20.66 11.31 -20.71
N CYS A 660 -19.32 11.33 -20.79
CA CYS A 660 -18.55 12.53 -21.12
C CYS A 660 -18.71 12.90 -22.60
N VAL A 661 -19.30 14.07 -22.88
CA VAL A 661 -19.47 14.56 -24.26
C VAL A 661 -18.16 15.20 -24.74
N PRO A 662 -17.65 14.87 -25.96
CA PRO A 662 -16.51 15.57 -26.55
C PRO A 662 -16.75 17.08 -26.65
N GLY A 663 -15.71 17.88 -26.40
CA GLY A 663 -15.85 19.35 -26.34
C GLY A 663 -16.41 19.90 -25.02
N THR A 664 -16.65 19.06 -24.00
CA THR A 664 -16.95 19.54 -22.63
C THR A 664 -15.78 20.38 -22.08
N PHE A 665 -16.07 21.59 -21.58
CA PHE A 665 -15.13 22.42 -20.83
C PHE A 665 -15.84 23.18 -19.69
N LEU A 666 -15.07 23.66 -18.71
CA LEU A 666 -15.57 24.57 -17.68
C LEU A 666 -15.49 26.02 -18.17
N ASP A 667 -16.63 26.71 -18.17
CA ASP A 667 -16.71 28.15 -18.45
C ASP A 667 -16.05 28.94 -17.31
N HIS A 668 -15.04 29.74 -17.65
CA HIS A 668 -14.27 30.57 -16.72
C HIS A 668 -14.69 32.06 -16.75
N SER A 669 -15.72 32.43 -17.51
CA SER A 669 -16.28 33.79 -17.51
C SER A 669 -16.99 34.09 -16.18
N VAL A 670 -17.78 33.13 -15.67
CA VAL A 670 -18.57 33.24 -14.43
C VAL A 670 -17.71 33.59 -13.20
N HIS A 671 -18.27 34.30 -12.22
CA HIS A 671 -17.58 34.62 -10.96
C HIS A 671 -17.71 33.53 -9.87
N LYS A 672 -18.73 32.67 -9.96
CA LYS A 672 -18.97 31.55 -9.04
C LYS A 672 -19.04 30.23 -9.79
N ILE A 673 -18.25 29.24 -9.36
CA ILE A 673 -18.15 27.91 -9.99
C ILE A 673 -18.95 26.89 -9.16
N PRO A 674 -19.99 26.24 -9.73
CA PRO A 674 -20.66 25.13 -9.06
C PRO A 674 -19.71 23.94 -8.86
N ILE A 675 -19.71 23.32 -7.67
CA ILE A 675 -18.82 22.16 -7.40
C ILE A 675 -19.16 20.99 -8.34
N LYS A 676 -20.44 20.74 -8.62
CA LYS A 676 -20.89 19.79 -9.64
C LYS A 676 -20.41 20.10 -11.06
N ASP A 677 -20.30 21.37 -11.44
CA ASP A 677 -19.78 21.77 -12.74
C ASP A 677 -18.27 21.57 -12.82
N PHE A 678 -17.53 21.95 -11.77
CA PHE A 678 -16.11 21.61 -11.65
C PHE A 678 -15.88 20.08 -11.79
N ILE A 679 -16.68 19.25 -11.11
CA ILE A 679 -16.57 17.78 -11.23
C ILE A 679 -16.88 17.32 -12.66
N ASN A 680 -18.04 17.70 -13.20
CA ASN A 680 -18.56 17.17 -14.46
C ASN A 680 -18.02 17.86 -15.73
N LYS A 681 -17.23 18.94 -15.60
CA LYS A 681 -16.66 19.70 -16.73
C LYS A 681 -15.15 19.92 -16.68
N GLU A 682 -14.50 19.74 -15.53
CA GLU A 682 -13.04 19.87 -15.39
C GLU A 682 -12.39 18.58 -14.86
N LEU A 683 -12.84 18.07 -13.70
CA LEU A 683 -12.27 16.86 -13.10
C LEU A 683 -12.49 15.61 -13.99
N ILE A 684 -13.60 15.57 -14.75
CA ILE A 684 -13.84 14.50 -15.74
C ILE A 684 -12.78 14.48 -16.85
N LEU A 685 -12.27 15.64 -17.27
CA LEU A 685 -11.24 15.75 -18.31
C LEU A 685 -9.90 15.19 -17.81
N PHE A 686 -9.56 15.49 -16.54
CA PHE A 686 -8.47 14.82 -15.86
C PHE A 686 -8.66 13.30 -15.85
N SER A 687 -9.83 12.81 -15.48
CA SER A 687 -10.10 11.37 -15.38
C SER A 687 -10.05 10.65 -16.74
N MET A 688 -10.37 11.35 -17.84
CA MET A 688 -10.16 10.85 -19.20
C MET A 688 -8.67 10.84 -19.58
N ALA A 689 -7.94 11.94 -19.37
CA ALA A 689 -6.49 12.01 -19.61
C ALA A 689 -5.70 10.99 -18.76
N ASP A 690 -6.16 10.74 -17.54
CA ASP A 690 -5.60 9.77 -16.61
C ASP A 690 -5.78 8.31 -17.06
N ASN A 691 -6.89 8.01 -17.75
CA ASN A 691 -7.04 6.73 -18.44
C ASN A 691 -6.10 6.65 -19.67
N VAL A 692 -6.07 7.69 -20.51
CA VAL A 692 -5.24 7.77 -21.74
C VAL A 692 -3.74 7.58 -21.46
N ARG A 693 -3.22 8.10 -20.35
CA ARG A 693 -1.81 7.92 -19.96
C ARG A 693 -1.50 6.61 -19.24
N SER A 694 -2.52 5.92 -18.70
CA SER A 694 -2.33 4.77 -17.81
C SER A 694 -2.69 3.43 -18.42
N ILE A 695 -3.57 3.39 -19.43
CA ILE A 695 -4.01 2.20 -20.17
C ILE A 695 -3.30 2.20 -21.55
N PRO A 696 -2.78 1.05 -22.03
CA PRO A 696 -2.13 0.98 -23.34
C PRO A 696 -3.15 0.95 -24.49
N SER A 697 -2.71 1.24 -25.71
CA SER A 697 -3.42 0.78 -26.91
C SER A 697 -3.27 -0.74 -27.05
N MET A 698 -4.31 -1.41 -27.55
CA MET A 698 -4.27 -2.81 -27.93
C MET A 698 -3.28 -3.06 -29.09
N VAL A 699 -3.19 -2.10 -30.02
CA VAL A 699 -2.47 -2.26 -31.30
C VAL A 699 -0.95 -2.30 -31.12
N ASP A 700 -0.36 -1.33 -30.40
CA ASP A 700 1.09 -1.28 -30.15
C ASP A 700 1.52 -1.60 -28.70
N GLY A 701 0.57 -1.82 -27.78
CA GLY A 701 0.86 -2.00 -26.36
C GLY A 701 1.42 -0.76 -25.65
N PHE A 702 1.51 0.39 -26.33
CA PHE A 702 2.10 1.59 -25.75
C PHE A 702 1.06 2.51 -25.10
N LYS A 703 1.53 3.15 -24.03
CA LYS A 703 0.97 4.39 -23.47
C LYS A 703 1.66 5.58 -24.17
N PRO A 704 1.05 6.77 -24.27
CA PRO A 704 1.59 7.90 -25.03
C PRO A 704 3.06 8.25 -24.73
N GLY A 705 3.47 8.19 -23.45
CA GLY A 705 4.87 8.43 -23.07
C GLY A 705 5.88 7.44 -23.66
N GLN A 706 5.50 6.16 -23.82
CA GLN A 706 6.34 5.17 -24.50
C GLN A 706 6.37 5.44 -26.01
N ARG A 707 5.22 5.76 -26.60
CA ARG A 707 5.08 6.06 -28.03
C ARG A 707 5.92 7.27 -28.45
N LYS A 708 5.90 8.36 -27.67
CA LYS A 708 6.74 9.56 -27.84
C LYS A 708 8.24 9.23 -27.80
N VAL A 709 8.68 8.35 -26.90
CA VAL A 709 10.07 7.85 -26.85
C VAL A 709 10.43 7.07 -28.12
N MET A 710 9.64 6.07 -28.50
CA MET A 710 9.92 5.23 -29.67
C MET A 710 9.94 6.04 -30.96
N TYR A 711 8.97 6.95 -31.13
CA TYR A 711 8.92 7.89 -32.24
C TYR A 711 10.21 8.69 -32.41
N CYS A 712 10.73 9.27 -31.32
CA CYS A 712 11.98 10.02 -31.36
C CYS A 712 13.22 9.12 -31.60
N CYS A 713 13.22 7.89 -31.11
CA CYS A 713 14.29 6.91 -31.42
C CYS A 713 14.30 6.52 -32.91
N PHE A 714 13.12 6.33 -33.53
CA PHE A 714 13.00 6.07 -34.97
C PHE A 714 13.35 7.31 -35.80
N LYS A 715 12.78 8.48 -35.48
CA LYS A 715 13.06 9.79 -36.14
C LYS A 715 14.54 10.18 -36.13
N ARG A 716 15.28 9.75 -35.10
CA ARG A 716 16.73 9.95 -34.96
C ARG A 716 17.58 8.83 -35.58
N ASN A 717 16.97 7.70 -35.95
CA ASN A 717 17.62 6.46 -36.35
C ASN A 717 18.71 6.03 -35.34
N LEU A 718 18.30 5.83 -34.08
CA LEU A 718 19.18 5.70 -32.92
C LEU A 718 19.95 4.35 -32.87
N LYS A 719 20.88 4.17 -33.80
CA LYS A 719 21.78 3.00 -33.92
C LYS A 719 23.06 3.08 -33.08
N SER A 720 23.32 4.22 -32.43
CA SER A 720 24.47 4.43 -31.56
C SER A 720 24.04 4.97 -30.20
N GLU A 721 24.81 4.64 -29.17
CA GLU A 721 24.53 5.00 -27.79
C GLU A 721 24.36 6.52 -27.59
N ILE A 722 23.28 6.91 -26.94
CA ILE A 722 23.04 8.26 -26.42
C ILE A 722 22.82 8.20 -24.91
N LYS A 723 23.30 9.20 -24.18
CA LYS A 723 23.03 9.31 -22.75
C LYS A 723 21.53 9.51 -22.50
N VAL A 724 20.94 8.79 -21.54
CA VAL A 724 19.48 8.85 -21.31
C VAL A 724 19.00 10.28 -21.06
N ALA A 725 19.74 11.09 -20.29
CA ALA A 725 19.41 12.51 -20.07
C ALA A 725 19.44 13.37 -21.36
N GLN A 726 20.22 13.00 -22.38
CA GLN A 726 20.23 13.69 -23.68
C GLN A 726 19.04 13.23 -24.56
N LEU A 727 18.70 11.94 -24.51
CA LEU A 727 17.53 11.40 -25.20
C LEU A 727 16.24 12.03 -24.65
N VAL A 728 16.13 12.21 -23.33
CA VAL A 728 14.98 12.86 -22.67
C VAL A 728 14.74 14.28 -23.19
N GLY A 729 15.78 15.12 -23.23
CA GLY A 729 15.66 16.47 -23.79
C GLY A 729 15.27 16.47 -25.27
N TYR A 730 15.85 15.55 -26.05
CA TYR A 730 15.51 15.39 -27.47
C TYR A 730 14.05 14.97 -27.68
N VAL A 731 13.55 14.01 -26.89
CA VAL A 731 12.14 13.55 -26.93
C VAL A 731 11.21 14.69 -26.52
N ALA A 732 11.52 15.42 -25.44
CA ALA A 732 10.70 16.53 -24.97
C ALA A 732 10.53 17.63 -26.03
N GLU A 733 11.62 18.00 -26.71
CA GLU A 733 11.64 18.96 -27.82
C GLU A 733 10.88 18.45 -29.05
N HIS A 734 11.10 17.18 -29.45
CA HIS A 734 10.65 16.67 -30.76
C HIS A 734 9.28 15.97 -30.76
N SER A 735 8.64 15.82 -29.59
CA SER A 735 7.34 15.15 -29.41
C SER A 735 6.32 15.95 -28.58
N ALA A 736 6.58 17.24 -28.31
CA ALA A 736 5.70 18.10 -27.51
C ALA A 736 5.34 17.49 -26.12
N TYR A 737 6.32 16.95 -25.40
CA TYR A 737 6.07 16.34 -24.09
C TYR A 737 5.96 17.42 -23.00
N HIS A 738 4.74 17.77 -22.58
CA HIS A 738 4.51 18.85 -21.60
C HIS A 738 4.71 18.43 -20.13
N HIS A 739 4.88 17.14 -19.82
CA HIS A 739 5.09 16.64 -18.45
C HIS A 739 6.57 16.66 -18.04
N GLY A 740 6.84 16.52 -16.72
CA GLY A 740 8.20 16.55 -16.18
C GLY A 740 9.13 15.43 -16.69
N GLU A 741 10.35 15.81 -17.08
CA GLU A 741 11.41 14.93 -17.64
C GLU A 741 11.67 13.64 -16.85
N MET A 742 11.49 13.65 -15.52
CA MET A 742 11.73 12.48 -14.67
C MET A 742 10.81 11.30 -15.02
N SER A 743 9.57 11.57 -15.43
CA SER A 743 8.64 10.55 -15.93
C SER A 743 9.17 9.91 -17.21
N LEU A 744 9.75 10.72 -18.10
CA LEU A 744 10.30 10.29 -19.39
C LEU A 744 11.62 9.51 -19.22
N GLN A 745 12.48 9.92 -18.28
CA GLN A 745 13.65 9.16 -17.83
C GLN A 745 13.25 7.75 -17.37
N GLN A 746 12.22 7.66 -16.51
CA GLN A 746 11.70 6.39 -16.01
C GLN A 746 11.00 5.55 -17.09
N THR A 747 10.40 6.18 -18.11
CA THR A 747 9.87 5.46 -19.29
C THR A 747 10.97 4.85 -20.13
N ILE A 748 12.05 5.59 -20.44
CA ILE A 748 13.20 5.09 -21.20
C ILE A 748 13.90 3.94 -20.45
N ILE A 749 14.15 4.11 -19.14
CA ILE A 749 14.77 3.09 -18.30
C ILE A 749 13.97 1.78 -18.35
N LYS A 750 12.64 1.85 -18.19
CA LYS A 750 11.76 0.67 -18.23
C LYS A 750 11.66 0.00 -19.60
N LEU A 751 11.78 0.75 -20.70
CA LEU A 751 11.84 0.19 -22.06
C LEU A 751 13.17 -0.54 -22.35
N ALA A 752 14.20 -0.33 -21.52
CA ALA A 752 15.50 -0.97 -21.59
C ALA A 752 15.74 -2.09 -20.54
N HIS A 753 14.85 -2.26 -19.55
CA HIS A 753 14.99 -3.34 -18.56
C HIS A 753 15.04 -4.73 -19.23
N ASP A 754 16.00 -5.54 -18.83
CA ASP A 754 16.34 -6.85 -19.37
C ASP A 754 16.08 -8.03 -18.40
N PHE A 755 15.85 -7.73 -17.12
CA PHE A 755 15.81 -8.73 -16.04
C PHE A 755 14.44 -9.40 -15.85
N VAL A 756 14.46 -10.60 -15.25
CA VAL A 756 13.29 -11.47 -15.02
C VAL A 756 12.13 -10.72 -14.35
N GLY A 757 10.94 -10.78 -14.98
CA GLY A 757 9.73 -10.11 -14.50
C GLY A 757 9.58 -8.65 -14.94
N SER A 758 10.45 -8.16 -15.83
CA SER A 758 10.30 -6.89 -16.55
C SER A 758 9.71 -7.09 -17.96
N ASN A 759 10.48 -6.83 -19.02
CA ASN A 759 10.10 -7.08 -20.42
C ASN A 759 10.50 -8.50 -20.85
N ASN A 760 9.77 -9.11 -21.79
CA ASN A 760 10.29 -10.28 -22.53
C ASN A 760 11.15 -9.81 -23.72
N VAL A 761 10.85 -8.64 -24.29
CA VAL A 761 11.67 -7.97 -25.30
C VAL A 761 11.89 -6.52 -24.91
N ASN A 762 13.10 -6.19 -24.45
CA ASN A 762 13.54 -4.80 -24.32
C ASN A 762 13.66 -4.16 -25.72
N LEU A 763 13.09 -2.97 -25.89
CA LEU A 763 13.09 -2.24 -27.17
C LEU A 763 14.25 -1.25 -27.28
N LEU A 764 14.93 -1.02 -26.16
CA LEU A 764 16.13 -0.22 -26.01
C LEU A 764 17.20 -1.07 -25.33
N GLU A 765 18.47 -0.82 -25.61
CA GLU A 765 19.57 -1.55 -24.97
C GLU A 765 20.01 -0.88 -23.66
N PRO A 766 20.23 -1.64 -22.56
CA PRO A 766 20.66 -1.10 -21.28
C PRO A 766 22.19 -0.92 -21.20
N ALA A 767 22.73 0.12 -21.84
CA ALA A 767 24.16 0.45 -21.76
C ALA A 767 24.51 1.15 -20.42
N GLY A 768 24.65 0.34 -19.37
CA GLY A 768 25.03 0.74 -18.01
C GLY A 768 24.13 0.11 -16.94
N GLN A 769 24.18 0.64 -15.71
CA GLN A 769 23.33 0.14 -14.61
C GLN A 769 21.88 0.66 -14.73
N PHE A 770 21.06 -0.04 -15.50
CA PHE A 770 19.62 0.24 -15.69
C PHE A 770 18.72 -0.26 -14.55
N GLY A 771 19.30 -0.82 -13.49
CA GLY A 771 18.60 -1.37 -12.35
C GLY A 771 18.37 -2.88 -12.52
N THR A 772 18.22 -3.59 -11.40
CA THR A 772 18.42 -5.03 -11.35
C THR A 772 17.21 -5.76 -10.76
N ARG A 773 17.28 -7.11 -10.78
CA ARG A 773 16.27 -7.96 -10.13
C ARG A 773 16.22 -7.76 -8.60
N LEU A 774 17.29 -7.24 -8.00
CA LEU A 774 17.38 -7.05 -6.54
C LEU A 774 16.28 -6.13 -6.00
N GLN A 775 15.94 -5.07 -6.74
CA GLN A 775 14.95 -4.06 -6.33
C GLN A 775 13.85 -3.80 -7.37
N GLY A 776 13.81 -4.57 -8.47
CA GLY A 776 12.88 -4.37 -9.57
C GLY A 776 13.16 -3.09 -10.37
N GLY A 777 14.45 -2.78 -10.60
CA GLY A 777 14.89 -1.60 -11.35
C GLY A 777 14.93 -0.28 -10.59
N LYS A 778 14.59 -0.26 -9.29
CA LYS A 778 14.67 0.98 -8.45
C LYS A 778 16.10 1.45 -8.19
N ASP A 779 17.05 0.53 -8.33
CA ASP A 779 18.49 0.67 -8.22
C ASP A 779 19.16 1.16 -9.52
N ALA A 780 18.37 1.52 -10.53
CA ALA A 780 18.86 2.17 -11.75
C ALA A 780 19.67 3.43 -11.44
N ALA A 781 20.84 3.55 -12.06
CA ALA A 781 21.67 4.74 -11.94
C ALA A 781 20.98 5.95 -12.61
N SER A 782 21.28 7.16 -12.13
CA SER A 782 20.71 8.39 -12.70
C SER A 782 20.98 8.48 -14.20
N ALA A 783 19.99 8.97 -14.96
CA ALA A 783 20.04 9.21 -16.42
C ALA A 783 21.25 10.03 -16.93
N ARG A 784 22.01 10.65 -16.02
CA ARG A 784 23.28 11.34 -16.28
C ARG A 784 24.49 10.40 -16.47
N TYR A 785 24.37 9.13 -16.12
CA TYR A 785 25.46 8.14 -16.17
C TYR A 785 25.22 7.02 -17.19
N ILE A 786 23.96 6.63 -17.41
CA ILE A 786 23.54 5.54 -18.30
C ILE A 786 23.28 5.99 -19.74
N PHE A 787 23.50 5.08 -20.68
CA PHE A 787 23.37 5.26 -22.12
C PHE A 787 22.42 4.24 -22.72
N THR A 788 21.88 4.48 -23.90
CA THR A 788 20.99 3.54 -24.59
C THR A 788 20.96 3.79 -26.10
N ASN A 789 20.55 2.78 -26.85
CA ASN A 789 20.25 2.82 -28.27
C ASN A 789 19.02 1.94 -28.56
N LEU A 790 18.53 1.99 -29.79
CA LEU A 790 17.47 1.09 -30.23
C LEU A 790 17.99 -0.36 -30.25
N ALA A 791 17.23 -1.31 -29.68
CA ALA A 791 17.61 -2.72 -29.69
C ALA A 791 17.43 -3.34 -31.09
N ASN A 792 18.32 -4.27 -31.49
CA ASN A 792 18.36 -4.82 -32.87
C ASN A 792 17.02 -5.42 -33.32
N ILE A 793 16.36 -6.15 -32.43
CA ILE A 793 15.03 -6.76 -32.64
C ILE A 793 13.92 -5.73 -32.88
N THR A 794 14.09 -4.48 -32.46
CA THR A 794 13.00 -3.47 -32.48
C THR A 794 12.58 -3.06 -33.89
N ARG A 795 13.51 -2.98 -34.86
CA ARG A 795 13.16 -2.74 -36.27
C ARG A 795 12.72 -4.01 -37.01
N LYS A 796 12.75 -5.18 -36.36
CA LYS A 796 11.99 -6.38 -36.82
C LYS A 796 10.54 -6.33 -36.34
N ILE A 797 10.30 -5.82 -35.12
CA ILE A 797 8.95 -5.64 -34.57
C ILE A 797 8.22 -4.46 -35.26
N PHE A 798 8.89 -3.32 -35.40
CA PHE A 798 8.37 -2.07 -35.99
C PHE A 798 9.08 -1.79 -37.32
N VAL A 799 8.59 -2.41 -38.39
CA VAL A 799 9.21 -2.40 -39.72
C VAL A 799 9.13 -1.01 -40.36
N GLU A 800 10.25 -0.53 -40.89
CA GLU A 800 10.42 0.84 -41.39
C GLU A 800 9.53 1.19 -42.60
N SER A 801 9.06 0.19 -43.37
CA SER A 801 8.09 0.39 -44.46
C SER A 801 6.67 0.68 -44.00
N ASP A 802 6.32 0.40 -42.74
CA ASP A 802 5.02 0.78 -42.18
C ASP A 802 5.00 2.26 -41.74
N ASP A 803 6.16 2.90 -41.48
CA ASP A 803 6.25 4.28 -40.95
C ASP A 803 5.61 5.32 -41.90
N ALA A 804 5.45 5.02 -43.19
CA ALA A 804 4.74 5.89 -44.14
C ALA A 804 3.20 5.81 -44.04
N LEU A 805 2.67 4.70 -43.51
CA LEU A 805 1.23 4.39 -43.46
C LEU A 805 0.54 4.91 -42.20
N LEU A 806 1.32 5.31 -41.18
CA LEU A 806 0.79 5.65 -39.85
C LEU A 806 0.15 7.06 -39.85
N ASN A 807 -1.00 7.19 -39.20
CA ASN A 807 -1.61 8.49 -38.96
C ASN A 807 -0.83 9.25 -37.86
N TYR A 808 -0.20 10.36 -38.23
CA TYR A 808 0.63 11.17 -37.34
C TYR A 808 -0.11 12.37 -36.76
N ILE A 809 -0.03 12.53 -35.43
CA ILE A 809 -0.64 13.66 -34.74
C ILE A 809 0.16 14.94 -35.04
N ILE A 810 -0.54 16.07 -35.12
CA ILE A 810 0.04 17.40 -35.27
C ILE A 810 -0.26 18.21 -34.00
N GLU A 811 0.77 18.66 -33.31
CA GLU A 811 0.68 19.42 -32.04
C GLU A 811 1.69 20.58 -32.06
N ASP A 812 1.31 21.78 -31.60
CA ASP A 812 2.10 23.02 -31.74
C ASP A 812 2.57 23.34 -33.20
N ASN A 813 1.87 22.80 -34.22
CA ASN A 813 2.25 22.76 -35.66
C ASN A 813 3.47 21.87 -35.99
N LEU A 814 3.85 20.96 -35.08
CA LEU A 814 4.87 19.94 -35.31
C LEU A 814 4.21 18.59 -35.57
N LYS A 815 4.68 17.86 -36.59
CA LYS A 815 4.40 16.43 -36.74
C LYS A 815 5.11 15.68 -35.59
N ILE A 816 4.33 15.12 -34.67
CA ILE A 816 4.78 14.38 -33.49
C ILE A 816 4.62 12.86 -33.73
N GLU A 817 4.33 12.04 -32.72
CA GLU A 817 4.17 10.60 -32.84
C GLU A 817 2.88 10.17 -33.59
N PRO A 818 2.77 8.93 -34.09
CA PRO A 818 1.53 8.41 -34.63
C PRO A 818 0.50 8.12 -33.53
N ALA A 819 -0.78 8.05 -33.90
CA ALA A 819 -1.87 7.70 -32.98
C ALA A 819 -1.62 6.34 -32.30
N PHE A 820 -1.15 5.36 -33.10
CA PHE A 820 -0.54 4.12 -32.66
C PHE A 820 0.47 3.66 -33.72
N TYR A 821 1.45 2.84 -33.30
CA TYR A 821 2.21 2.00 -34.23
C TYR A 821 1.42 0.74 -34.58
N VAL A 822 1.82 0.04 -35.63
CA VAL A 822 1.29 -1.29 -35.95
C VAL A 822 2.47 -2.28 -36.01
N PRO A 823 2.94 -2.82 -34.87
CA PRO A 823 3.99 -3.84 -34.86
C PRO A 823 3.55 -5.12 -35.58
N ILE A 824 4.46 -6.02 -35.94
CA ILE A 824 4.10 -7.31 -36.58
C ILE A 824 3.55 -8.39 -35.63
N VAL A 825 3.62 -8.13 -34.31
CA VAL A 825 3.12 -8.97 -33.19
C VAL A 825 2.53 -8.06 -32.09
N PRO A 826 1.53 -8.52 -31.31
CA PRO A 826 0.87 -7.67 -30.31
C PRO A 826 1.76 -7.46 -29.08
N MET A 827 2.51 -6.36 -29.06
CA MET A 827 3.48 -6.06 -28.00
C MET A 827 2.86 -5.95 -26.59
N VAL A 828 1.55 -5.70 -26.49
CA VAL A 828 0.79 -5.70 -25.23
C VAL A 828 0.74 -7.08 -24.57
N LEU A 829 0.86 -8.16 -25.35
CA LEU A 829 0.97 -9.54 -24.86
C LEU A 829 2.44 -9.92 -24.61
N VAL A 830 3.35 -9.54 -25.51
CA VAL A 830 4.80 -9.84 -25.38
C VAL A 830 5.37 -9.29 -24.07
N ASN A 831 5.16 -8.01 -23.78
CA ASN A 831 5.72 -7.34 -22.59
C ASN A 831 4.72 -7.12 -21.45
N GLY A 832 3.47 -7.57 -21.62
CA GLY A 832 2.38 -7.32 -20.68
C GLY A 832 2.03 -5.82 -20.52
N ALA A 833 1.13 -5.53 -19.58
CA ALA A 833 0.78 -4.17 -19.19
C ALA A 833 0.21 -4.10 -17.77
N ASP A 834 0.83 -3.28 -16.91
CA ASP A 834 0.28 -2.88 -15.61
C ASP A 834 -0.13 -1.40 -15.66
N GLY A 835 -1.33 -1.03 -15.20
CA GLY A 835 -1.78 0.37 -15.16
C GLY A 835 -3.09 0.60 -14.42
N ILE A 836 -3.20 1.73 -13.72
CA ILE A 836 -4.40 2.17 -13.00
C ILE A 836 -4.81 3.53 -13.55
N GLY A 837 -6.01 3.62 -14.11
CA GLY A 837 -6.64 4.88 -14.52
C GLY A 837 -7.91 5.14 -13.72
N THR A 838 -8.58 6.26 -13.96
CA THR A 838 -9.82 6.55 -13.23
C THR A 838 -10.93 5.56 -13.60
N GLY A 839 -11.31 4.71 -12.64
CA GLY A 839 -12.35 3.68 -12.77
C GLY A 839 -11.85 2.35 -13.35
N TRP A 840 -10.63 2.30 -13.89
CA TRP A 840 -10.12 1.16 -14.64
C TRP A 840 -8.76 0.66 -14.13
N LEU A 841 -8.57 -0.65 -14.25
CA LEU A 841 -7.32 -1.36 -13.98
C LEU A 841 -7.00 -2.19 -15.22
N THR A 842 -5.77 -2.09 -15.73
CA THR A 842 -5.21 -3.04 -16.68
C THR A 842 -4.10 -3.84 -16.00
N LYS A 843 -4.17 -5.16 -16.14
CA LYS A 843 -3.18 -6.11 -15.63
C LYS A 843 -3.09 -7.29 -16.59
N ILE A 844 -2.28 -7.14 -17.61
CA ILE A 844 -2.00 -8.11 -18.67
C ILE A 844 -0.63 -8.73 -18.36
N PRO A 845 -0.50 -10.06 -18.25
CA PRO A 845 0.79 -10.72 -18.07
C PRO A 845 1.61 -10.69 -19.38
N ASN A 846 2.89 -11.03 -19.25
CA ASN A 846 3.75 -11.26 -20.39
C ASN A 846 3.48 -12.68 -20.95
N TYR A 847 3.65 -12.86 -22.26
CA TYR A 847 3.53 -14.12 -22.99
C TYR A 847 4.78 -14.35 -23.84
N ASP A 848 5.04 -15.59 -24.27
CA ASP A 848 6.21 -15.85 -25.11
C ASP A 848 5.99 -15.40 -26.56
N LEU A 849 7.06 -14.89 -27.16
CA LEU A 849 7.04 -14.43 -28.53
C LEU A 849 7.00 -15.59 -29.54
N LEU A 850 7.54 -16.78 -29.24
CA LEU A 850 7.46 -17.92 -30.14
C LEU A 850 6.03 -18.49 -30.18
N GLU A 851 5.36 -18.61 -29.01
CA GLU A 851 3.94 -18.98 -28.96
C GLU A 851 3.06 -18.00 -29.73
N LEU A 852 3.28 -16.69 -29.57
CA LEU A 852 2.55 -15.65 -30.30
C LEU A 852 2.81 -15.74 -31.82
N ILE A 853 4.06 -15.95 -32.25
CA ILE A 853 4.39 -16.15 -33.68
C ILE A 853 3.69 -17.39 -34.24
N ASP A 854 3.72 -18.52 -33.53
CA ASP A 854 3.14 -19.76 -34.01
C ASP A 854 1.60 -19.72 -34.00
N ASN A 855 0.96 -19.02 -33.05
CA ASN A 855 -0.49 -18.75 -33.09
C ASN A 855 -0.89 -17.81 -34.24
N ILE A 856 -0.07 -16.81 -34.59
CA ILE A 856 -0.33 -15.98 -35.79
C ILE A 856 -0.24 -16.82 -37.07
N LYS A 857 0.72 -17.75 -37.17
CA LYS A 857 0.79 -18.70 -38.31
C LYS A 857 -0.46 -19.57 -38.38
N LEU A 858 -0.93 -20.13 -37.26
CA LEU A 858 -2.19 -20.89 -37.21
C LEU A 858 -3.39 -20.07 -37.72
N LEU A 859 -3.53 -18.80 -37.31
CA LEU A 859 -4.57 -17.91 -37.85
C LEU A 859 -4.42 -17.62 -39.35
N LEU A 860 -3.19 -17.45 -39.84
CA LEU A 860 -2.91 -17.27 -41.28
C LEU A 860 -3.29 -18.51 -42.08
N ASP A 861 -3.13 -19.71 -41.53
CA ASP A 861 -3.54 -20.99 -42.14
C ASP A 861 -5.04 -21.31 -41.92
N GLY A 862 -5.78 -20.45 -41.21
CA GLY A 862 -7.21 -20.63 -40.92
C GLY A 862 -7.53 -21.65 -39.82
N GLN A 863 -6.53 -22.01 -39.01
CA GLN A 863 -6.64 -22.95 -37.90
C GLN A 863 -6.97 -22.23 -36.57
N GLU A 864 -7.45 -22.98 -35.59
CA GLU A 864 -7.64 -22.45 -34.24
C GLU A 864 -6.30 -22.23 -33.52
N MET A 865 -6.23 -21.19 -32.69
CA MET A 865 -5.07 -20.91 -31.85
C MET A 865 -4.99 -21.87 -30.68
N ARG A 866 -3.77 -22.11 -30.20
CA ARG A 866 -3.49 -22.78 -28.93
C ARG A 866 -3.64 -21.78 -27.78
N THR A 867 -4.24 -22.20 -26.67
CA THR A 867 -4.29 -21.42 -25.43
C THR A 867 -2.88 -21.06 -24.97
N MET A 868 -2.64 -19.80 -24.65
CA MET A 868 -1.31 -19.31 -24.25
C MET A 868 -1.20 -19.21 -22.72
N VAL A 869 -0.02 -19.52 -22.17
CA VAL A 869 0.26 -19.39 -20.73
C VAL A 869 1.18 -18.20 -20.43
N PRO A 870 1.05 -17.54 -19.26
CA PRO A 870 1.97 -16.46 -18.87
C PRO A 870 3.43 -16.92 -18.87
N PHE A 871 4.32 -16.16 -19.53
CA PHE A 871 5.74 -16.48 -19.67
C PHE A 871 6.61 -15.25 -19.43
N TYR A 872 7.75 -15.43 -18.76
CA TYR A 872 8.67 -14.34 -18.42
C TYR A 872 10.11 -14.72 -18.78
N ARG A 873 10.77 -13.91 -19.65
CA ARG A 873 12.13 -14.21 -20.12
C ARG A 873 13.09 -14.41 -18.94
N GLY A 874 13.83 -15.53 -18.97
CA GLY A 874 14.83 -15.90 -17.97
C GLY A 874 14.29 -16.38 -16.61
N PHE A 875 12.97 -16.46 -16.41
CA PHE A 875 12.40 -17.11 -15.23
C PHE A 875 12.63 -18.62 -15.28
N LYS A 876 13.01 -19.23 -14.15
CA LYS A 876 13.35 -20.65 -14.07
C LYS A 876 12.35 -21.51 -13.29
N GLY A 877 11.42 -20.86 -12.59
CA GLY A 877 10.38 -21.53 -11.82
C GLY A 877 9.19 -21.98 -12.66
N GLU A 878 8.18 -22.54 -11.99
CA GLU A 878 7.00 -23.14 -12.63
C GLU A 878 5.82 -22.16 -12.69
N ILE A 879 5.01 -22.27 -13.74
CA ILE A 879 3.76 -21.52 -13.93
C ILE A 879 2.65 -22.52 -14.30
N GLU A 880 1.83 -22.86 -13.32
CA GLU A 880 0.73 -23.83 -13.42
C GLU A 880 -0.62 -23.11 -13.55
N ASP A 881 -1.43 -23.48 -14.55
CA ASP A 881 -2.81 -22.97 -14.68
C ASP A 881 -3.75 -23.73 -13.72
N LEU A 882 -4.34 -23.00 -12.78
CA LEU A 882 -5.30 -23.51 -11.80
C LEU A 882 -6.77 -23.39 -12.28
N GLY A 883 -6.97 -23.02 -13.54
CA GLY A 883 -8.26 -22.76 -14.15
C GLY A 883 -8.86 -21.41 -13.78
N GLY A 884 -9.75 -20.91 -14.66
CA GLY A 884 -10.47 -19.65 -14.42
C GLY A 884 -9.57 -18.42 -14.38
N LYS A 885 -8.51 -18.39 -15.21
CA LYS A 885 -7.54 -17.28 -15.35
C LYS A 885 -6.71 -17.04 -14.07
N LYS A 886 -6.41 -18.13 -13.35
CA LYS A 886 -5.60 -18.15 -12.12
C LYS A 886 -4.36 -19.01 -12.34
N TYR A 887 -3.19 -18.51 -11.98
CA TYR A 887 -1.92 -19.21 -12.18
C TYR A 887 -1.15 -19.28 -10.86
N ARG A 888 -0.64 -20.46 -10.49
CA ARG A 888 0.38 -20.61 -9.44
C ARG A 888 1.74 -20.34 -10.10
N ILE A 889 2.42 -19.30 -9.63
CA ILE A 889 3.80 -18.95 -10.03
C ILE A 889 4.71 -19.36 -8.87
N SER A 890 5.47 -20.43 -9.05
CA SER A 890 6.34 -21.05 -8.04
C SER A 890 7.80 -20.76 -8.31
N GLY A 891 8.55 -20.37 -7.29
CA GLY A 891 10.02 -20.34 -7.33
C GLY A 891 10.63 -21.74 -7.24
N ILE A 892 11.96 -21.82 -7.35
CA ILE A 892 12.72 -23.06 -7.13
C ILE A 892 13.27 -23.04 -5.70
N TYR A 893 12.99 -24.10 -4.96
CA TYR A 893 13.59 -24.34 -3.65
C TYR A 893 13.80 -25.84 -3.39
N GLY A 894 14.83 -26.16 -2.62
CA GLY A 894 15.08 -27.47 -2.02
C GLY A 894 14.89 -27.41 -0.50
N VAL A 895 14.53 -28.54 0.11
CA VAL A 895 14.38 -28.68 1.58
C VAL A 895 15.22 -29.87 2.03
N GLU A 896 16.17 -29.62 2.94
CA GLU A 896 17.10 -30.61 3.48
C GLU A 896 17.15 -30.46 5.01
N GLU A 897 16.58 -31.40 5.75
CA GLU A 897 16.44 -31.37 7.22
C GLU A 897 15.80 -30.05 7.75
N GLU A 898 16.57 -29.22 8.45
CA GLU A 898 16.18 -27.88 8.94
C GLU A 898 16.63 -26.74 8.00
N SER A 899 17.03 -27.05 6.76
CA SER A 899 17.52 -26.09 5.76
C SER A 899 16.56 -25.96 4.57
N LEU A 900 16.42 -24.73 4.09
CA LEU A 900 15.62 -24.33 2.92
C LEU A 900 16.51 -23.54 1.96
N THR A 901 16.86 -24.14 0.82
CA THR A 901 17.73 -23.52 -0.20
C THR A 901 16.88 -23.00 -1.34
N ILE A 902 16.83 -21.67 -1.52
CA ILE A 902 15.95 -20.98 -2.47
C ILE A 902 16.80 -20.43 -3.61
N THR A 903 16.63 -20.93 -4.83
CA THR A 903 17.42 -20.54 -6.02
C THR A 903 16.61 -19.78 -7.08
N GLU A 904 15.29 -19.71 -6.93
CA GLU A 904 14.44 -18.83 -7.73
C GLU A 904 13.23 -18.35 -6.89
N LEU A 905 12.83 -17.09 -7.06
CA LEU A 905 11.66 -16.47 -6.40
C LEU A 905 10.52 -16.22 -7.40
N PRO A 906 9.24 -16.33 -6.99
CA PRO A 906 8.10 -15.98 -7.82
C PRO A 906 8.22 -14.61 -8.50
N VAL A 907 7.71 -14.52 -9.72
CA VAL A 907 7.81 -13.32 -10.57
C VAL A 907 7.24 -12.08 -9.87
N LYS A 908 7.98 -10.95 -9.97
CA LYS A 908 7.72 -9.67 -9.29
C LYS A 908 7.87 -9.69 -7.74
N ILE A 909 8.43 -10.75 -7.15
CA ILE A 909 9.10 -10.70 -5.83
C ILE A 909 10.58 -10.35 -6.03
N TRP A 910 11.06 -9.31 -5.35
CA TRP A 910 12.42 -8.78 -5.50
C TRP A 910 13.34 -9.22 -4.34
N THR A 911 14.59 -9.54 -4.66
CA THR A 911 15.55 -10.17 -3.74
C THR A 911 15.75 -9.39 -2.44
N GLN A 912 15.88 -8.06 -2.51
CA GLN A 912 16.05 -7.20 -1.33
C GLN A 912 14.79 -7.15 -0.45
N THR A 913 13.61 -7.11 -1.06
CA THR A 913 12.34 -7.14 -0.33
C THR A 913 12.08 -8.52 0.31
N TYR A 914 12.59 -9.59 -0.30
CA TYR A 914 12.56 -10.94 0.28
C TYR A 914 13.53 -11.09 1.45
N LYS A 915 14.74 -10.52 1.36
CA LYS A 915 15.68 -10.41 2.49
C LYS A 915 15.05 -9.72 3.70
N GLU A 916 14.45 -8.54 3.47
CA GLU A 916 13.71 -7.79 4.50
C GLU A 916 12.54 -8.59 5.13
N PHE A 917 12.02 -9.61 4.43
CA PHE A 917 11.00 -10.52 4.95
C PHE A 917 11.62 -11.64 5.80
N LEU A 918 12.76 -12.22 5.38
CA LEU A 918 13.53 -13.19 6.18
C LEU A 918 14.06 -12.59 7.49
N GLU A 919 14.54 -11.34 7.48
CA GLU A 919 14.96 -10.62 8.70
C GLU A 919 13.79 -10.55 9.72
N LYS A 920 12.58 -10.22 9.25
CA LYS A 920 11.33 -10.20 10.05
C LYS A 920 10.80 -11.59 10.42
N LYS A 921 11.42 -12.68 9.91
CA LYS A 921 11.17 -14.07 10.35
C LYS A 921 12.15 -14.48 11.46
N ILE A 922 13.38 -13.97 11.46
CA ILE A 922 14.31 -14.11 12.60
C ILE A 922 13.74 -13.41 13.84
N GLU A 923 13.21 -12.19 13.71
CA GLU A 923 12.55 -11.45 14.80
C GLU A 923 11.40 -12.23 15.48
N LYS A 924 10.79 -13.19 14.77
CA LYS A 924 9.69 -14.03 15.25
C LYS A 924 10.13 -15.41 15.73
N GLY A 925 11.41 -15.75 15.60
CA GLY A 925 11.93 -17.09 15.87
C GLY A 925 11.48 -18.15 14.86
N GLU A 926 11.01 -17.77 13.65
CA GLU A 926 10.66 -18.69 12.55
C GLU A 926 11.88 -19.10 11.69
N VAL A 927 12.98 -18.34 11.79
CA VAL A 927 14.27 -18.57 11.13
C VAL A 927 15.38 -18.40 12.17
N LYS A 928 16.40 -19.27 12.11
CA LYS A 928 17.56 -19.26 12.98
C LYS A 928 18.68 -18.37 12.43
N GLU A 929 19.08 -18.63 11.18
CA GLU A 929 19.97 -17.80 10.37
C GLU A 929 19.62 -17.96 8.90
N PHE A 930 20.11 -17.06 8.04
CA PHE A 930 20.15 -17.28 6.60
C PHE A 930 21.43 -16.71 5.99
N ARG A 931 21.78 -17.17 4.79
CA ARG A 931 22.94 -16.74 4.01
C ARG A 931 22.52 -16.32 2.61
N GLU A 932 23.33 -15.46 2.01
CA GLU A 932 23.02 -14.77 0.76
C GLU A 932 24.12 -15.06 -0.27
N TYR A 933 23.74 -15.71 -1.37
CA TYR A 933 24.64 -16.02 -2.49
C TYR A 933 24.09 -15.49 -3.84
N HIS A 934 23.09 -14.61 -3.76
CA HIS A 934 22.41 -14.03 -4.92
C HIS A 934 23.26 -12.99 -5.66
N THR A 935 22.90 -12.72 -6.91
CA THR A 935 23.53 -11.70 -7.76
C THR A 935 22.49 -10.71 -8.28
N GLU A 936 22.90 -9.72 -9.06
CA GLU A 936 22.00 -8.78 -9.74
C GLU A 936 20.99 -9.44 -10.70
N ARG A 937 21.27 -10.66 -11.18
CA ARG A 937 20.39 -11.45 -12.06
C ARG A 937 19.79 -12.70 -11.37
N ASN A 938 20.56 -13.41 -10.54
CA ASN A 938 20.18 -14.71 -9.96
C ASN A 938 19.79 -14.64 -8.48
N VAL A 939 18.80 -15.43 -8.07
CA VAL A 939 18.44 -15.64 -6.65
C VAL A 939 19.28 -16.77 -6.06
N HIS A 940 19.70 -16.63 -4.80
CA HIS A 940 20.21 -17.71 -3.97
C HIS A 940 20.16 -17.30 -2.48
N PHE A 941 19.39 -18.05 -1.67
CA PHE A 941 19.40 -17.98 -0.21
C PHE A 941 19.52 -19.39 0.39
N GLU A 942 20.34 -19.56 1.41
CA GLU A 942 20.29 -20.73 2.32
C GLU A 942 19.61 -20.29 3.61
N VAL A 943 18.52 -20.92 4.05
CA VAL A 943 17.74 -20.49 5.21
C VAL A 943 17.61 -21.63 6.22
N SER A 944 18.15 -21.47 7.43
CA SER A 944 17.95 -22.42 8.53
C SER A 944 16.63 -22.14 9.24
N VAL A 945 15.65 -23.03 9.08
CA VAL A 945 14.28 -22.88 9.58
C VAL A 945 14.08 -23.61 10.91
N THR A 946 13.32 -23.00 11.82
CA THR A 946 12.99 -23.59 13.14
C THR A 946 11.61 -24.26 13.16
N VAL A 947 10.91 -24.31 12.02
CA VAL A 947 9.47 -24.58 11.95
C VAL A 947 9.09 -25.57 10.84
N SER A 948 8.66 -26.77 11.22
CA SER A 948 8.11 -27.78 10.30
C SER A 948 6.75 -27.38 9.69
N GLY A 949 6.31 -28.04 8.61
CA GLY A 949 4.97 -27.87 8.00
C GLY A 949 5.00 -27.23 6.60
N GLU A 950 3.95 -26.48 6.24
CA GLU A 950 3.79 -25.81 4.92
C GLU A 950 4.84 -24.71 4.66
N LEU A 951 6.10 -25.07 4.38
CA LEU A 951 7.20 -24.12 4.14
C LEU A 951 6.91 -23.17 2.96
N GLU A 952 6.44 -23.71 1.83
CA GLU A 952 6.05 -22.96 0.62
C GLU A 952 5.24 -21.69 0.94
N LYS A 953 4.20 -21.86 1.75
CA LYS A 953 3.22 -20.84 2.15
C LYS A 953 3.71 -19.98 3.32
N LYS A 954 4.49 -20.55 4.25
CA LYS A 954 5.11 -19.79 5.36
C LYS A 954 6.15 -18.79 4.87
N PHE A 955 6.86 -19.12 3.79
CA PHE A 955 7.95 -18.34 3.22
C PHE A 955 7.57 -17.58 1.93
N GLY A 956 6.44 -17.92 1.28
CA GLY A 956 5.99 -17.21 0.08
C GLY A 956 6.75 -17.64 -1.19
N LEU A 957 7.10 -18.92 -1.26
CA LEU A 957 7.84 -19.54 -2.36
C LEU A 957 6.95 -19.80 -3.59
N SER A 958 5.63 -19.70 -3.46
CA SER A 958 4.69 -19.61 -4.57
C SER A 958 3.74 -18.43 -4.39
N THR A 959 3.15 -17.95 -5.50
CA THR A 959 2.11 -16.92 -5.50
C THR A 959 0.98 -17.30 -6.45
N ILE A 960 -0.27 -17.00 -6.08
CA ILE A 960 -1.42 -17.17 -6.97
C ILE A 960 -1.72 -15.82 -7.62
N SER A 961 -1.48 -15.72 -8.92
CA SER A 961 -1.85 -14.55 -9.73
C SER A 961 -3.18 -14.78 -10.44
N ILE A 962 -4.03 -13.75 -10.48
CA ILE A 962 -5.31 -13.75 -11.19
C ILE A 962 -5.25 -12.66 -12.27
N PHE A 963 -5.51 -13.04 -13.52
CA PHE A 963 -5.49 -12.16 -14.68
C PHE A 963 -6.91 -12.04 -15.25
N ASN A 964 -7.70 -11.12 -14.69
CA ASN A 964 -9.10 -10.89 -15.05
C ASN A 964 -9.38 -9.46 -15.57
N ASN A 965 -8.32 -8.70 -15.85
CA ASN A 965 -8.35 -7.27 -16.22
C ASN A 965 -7.48 -7.00 -17.46
N PHE A 966 -7.76 -7.72 -18.54
CA PHE A 966 -7.28 -7.38 -19.87
C PHE A 966 -8.05 -6.14 -20.35
N VAL A 967 -7.45 -4.95 -20.21
CA VAL A 967 -8.10 -3.67 -20.54
C VAL A 967 -7.16 -2.82 -21.36
N CYS A 968 -7.58 -2.43 -22.56
CA CYS A 968 -6.82 -1.64 -23.52
C CYS A 968 -7.73 -0.60 -24.18
N PHE A 969 -7.14 0.37 -24.86
CA PHE A 969 -7.84 1.13 -25.89
C PHE A 969 -7.88 0.35 -27.20
N ASP A 970 -9.06 0.27 -27.84
CA ASP A 970 -9.26 -0.32 -29.17
C ASP A 970 -8.71 0.59 -30.30
N ARG A 971 -8.90 0.18 -31.56
CA ARG A 971 -8.47 0.98 -32.74
C ARG A 971 -9.18 2.34 -32.88
N HIS A 972 -10.26 2.58 -32.12
CA HIS A 972 -11.06 3.80 -32.13
C HIS A 972 -10.85 4.66 -30.88
N GLY A 973 -9.90 4.29 -30.00
CA GLY A 973 -9.63 5.02 -28.76
C GLY A 973 -10.70 4.83 -27.66
N LYS A 974 -11.53 3.78 -27.74
CA LYS A 974 -12.49 3.42 -26.69
C LYS A 974 -11.88 2.37 -25.75
N ILE A 975 -12.16 2.46 -24.45
CA ILE A 975 -11.67 1.49 -23.47
C ILE A 975 -12.49 0.20 -23.60
N LYS A 976 -11.86 -0.86 -24.10
CA LYS A 976 -12.43 -2.20 -24.16
C LYS A 976 -11.84 -3.08 -23.07
N LYS A 977 -12.69 -3.85 -22.39
CA LYS A 977 -12.28 -5.01 -21.61
C LYS A 977 -12.37 -6.25 -22.51
N TYR A 978 -11.29 -7.02 -22.54
CA TYR A 978 -11.18 -8.30 -23.23
C TYR A 978 -11.31 -9.42 -22.19
N ASP A 979 -11.76 -10.60 -22.62
CA ASP A 979 -11.85 -11.77 -21.76
C ASP A 979 -10.53 -12.53 -21.67
N SER A 980 -9.72 -12.61 -22.74
CA SER A 980 -8.42 -13.30 -22.72
C SER A 980 -7.40 -12.73 -23.70
N ALA A 981 -6.17 -13.24 -23.66
CA ALA A 981 -5.10 -12.88 -24.59
C ALA A 981 -5.41 -13.30 -26.04
N GLU A 982 -6.13 -14.41 -26.21
CA GLU A 982 -6.62 -14.90 -27.51
C GLU A 982 -7.60 -13.91 -28.17
N GLU A 983 -8.42 -13.19 -27.39
CA GLU A 983 -9.32 -12.16 -27.94
C GLU A 983 -8.53 -10.93 -28.43
N ILE A 984 -7.54 -10.50 -27.64
CA ILE A 984 -6.59 -9.43 -28.04
C ILE A 984 -5.85 -9.84 -29.33
N LEU A 985 -5.37 -11.08 -29.40
CA LEU A 985 -4.64 -11.58 -30.57
C LEU A 985 -5.52 -11.65 -31.82
N LYS A 986 -6.80 -12.03 -31.70
CA LYS A 986 -7.78 -12.00 -32.81
C LYS A 986 -8.06 -10.58 -33.31
N GLU A 987 -8.29 -9.62 -32.42
CA GLU A 987 -8.57 -8.23 -32.81
C GLU A 987 -7.34 -7.56 -33.45
N PHE A 988 -6.16 -7.80 -32.87
CA PHE A 988 -4.87 -7.39 -33.45
C PHE A 988 -4.64 -8.01 -34.84
N TYR A 989 -4.91 -9.32 -35.00
CA TYR A 989 -4.67 -10.04 -36.26
C TYR A 989 -5.38 -9.40 -37.45
N SER A 990 -6.66 -9.06 -37.29
CA SER A 990 -7.46 -8.42 -38.34
C SER A 990 -6.90 -7.05 -38.75
N ILE A 991 -6.52 -6.22 -37.76
CA ILE A 991 -5.90 -4.91 -38.01
C ILE A 991 -4.54 -5.08 -38.70
N ARG A 992 -3.72 -6.05 -38.27
CA ARG A 992 -2.39 -6.23 -38.86
C ARG A 992 -2.45 -6.76 -40.28
N LEU A 993 -3.44 -7.61 -40.61
CA LEU A 993 -3.68 -8.10 -41.97
C LEU A 993 -4.10 -6.96 -42.91
N GLU A 994 -4.98 -6.06 -42.45
CA GLU A 994 -5.38 -4.83 -43.14
C GLU A 994 -4.15 -3.97 -43.49
N PHE A 995 -3.25 -3.74 -42.52
CA PHE A 995 -2.02 -2.98 -42.74
C PHE A 995 -1.02 -3.66 -43.69
N TYR A 996 -0.98 -4.99 -43.81
CA TYR A 996 -0.14 -5.65 -44.83
C TYR A 996 -0.67 -5.45 -46.26
N ASN A 997 -1.98 -5.31 -46.47
CA ASN A 997 -2.52 -4.93 -47.79
C ASN A 997 -2.03 -3.53 -48.16
N LEU A 998 -2.26 -2.55 -47.27
CA LEU A 998 -1.81 -1.17 -47.43
C LEU A 998 -0.29 -1.07 -47.66
N ARG A 999 0.51 -1.87 -46.93
CA ARG A 999 1.97 -1.94 -47.14
C ARG A 999 2.33 -2.51 -48.51
N LYS A 1000 1.68 -3.59 -48.98
CA LYS A 1000 1.96 -4.14 -50.31
C LYS A 1000 1.63 -3.14 -51.41
N GLU A 1001 0.47 -2.48 -51.32
CA GLU A 1001 0.04 -1.44 -52.25
C GLU A 1001 1.02 -0.25 -52.28
N TYR A 1002 1.39 0.26 -51.12
CA TYR A 1002 2.37 1.35 -50.98
C TYR A 1002 3.75 0.98 -51.54
N LEU A 1003 4.26 -0.21 -51.24
CA LEU A 1003 5.56 -0.66 -51.74
C LEU A 1003 5.55 -0.91 -53.25
N LEU A 1004 4.50 -1.50 -53.81
CA LEU A 1004 4.34 -1.64 -55.27
C LEU A 1004 4.30 -0.27 -55.95
N LYS A 1005 3.49 0.67 -55.44
CA LYS A 1005 3.44 2.04 -55.96
C LYS A 1005 4.80 2.74 -55.88
N THR A 1006 5.53 2.59 -54.78
CA THR A 1006 6.86 3.20 -54.59
C THR A 1006 7.88 2.66 -55.60
N LEU A 1007 7.85 1.34 -55.86
CA LEU A 1007 8.70 0.71 -56.86
C LEU A 1007 8.30 1.13 -58.28
N GLU A 1008 7.00 1.23 -58.58
CA GLU A 1008 6.50 1.74 -59.87
C GLU A 1008 6.93 3.20 -60.13
N GLU A 1009 6.87 4.06 -59.11
CA GLU A 1009 7.33 5.46 -59.22
C GLU A 1009 8.85 5.55 -59.44
N GLU A 1010 9.70 4.74 -58.78
CA GLU A 1010 11.14 4.73 -59.07
C GLU A 1010 11.45 4.06 -60.43
N LEU A 1011 10.67 3.08 -60.90
CA LEU A 1011 10.78 2.52 -62.26
C LEU A 1011 10.54 3.59 -63.33
N ARG A 1012 9.41 4.31 -63.27
CA ARG A 1012 9.08 5.44 -64.16
C ARG A 1012 10.16 6.54 -64.11
N LYS A 1013 10.74 6.77 -62.94
CA LYS A 1013 11.82 7.75 -62.69
C LYS A 1013 13.16 7.30 -63.28
N LEU A 1014 13.50 6.02 -63.19
CA LEU A 1014 14.69 5.42 -63.80
C LEU A 1014 14.57 5.43 -65.34
N GLU A 1015 13.42 5.05 -65.88
CA GLU A 1015 13.12 5.15 -67.31
C GLU A 1015 13.26 6.58 -67.82
N ASN A 1016 12.67 7.57 -67.13
CA ASN A 1016 12.80 8.97 -67.51
C ASN A 1016 14.23 9.51 -67.38
N LYS A 1017 15.04 9.07 -66.41
CA LYS A 1017 16.48 9.41 -66.36
C LYS A 1017 17.21 8.84 -67.57
N VAL A 1018 16.98 7.57 -67.93
CA VAL A 1018 17.56 6.91 -69.12
C VAL A 1018 17.17 7.65 -70.39
N ARG A 1019 15.88 7.95 -70.56
CA ARG A 1019 15.35 8.67 -71.72
C ARG A 1019 15.94 10.08 -71.83
N PHE A 1020 15.95 10.84 -70.73
CA PHE A 1020 16.51 12.20 -70.69
C PHE A 1020 18.00 12.22 -71.03
N ILE A 1021 18.81 11.34 -70.41
CA ILE A 1021 20.25 11.28 -70.71
C ILE A 1021 20.48 10.89 -72.17
N ARG A 1022 19.72 9.91 -72.69
CA ARG A 1022 19.80 9.48 -74.09
C ARG A 1022 19.45 10.60 -75.06
N GLU A 1023 18.37 11.35 -74.81
CA GLU A 1023 18.00 12.49 -75.66
C GLU A 1023 19.02 13.65 -75.57
N VAL A 1024 19.60 13.91 -74.40
CA VAL A 1024 20.64 14.97 -74.23
C VAL A 1024 21.96 14.56 -74.90
N VAL A 1025 22.40 13.31 -74.74
CA VAL A 1025 23.63 12.78 -75.39
C VAL A 1025 23.48 12.73 -76.91
N ASN A 1026 22.30 12.36 -77.43
CA ASN A 1026 22.00 12.34 -78.86
C ASN A 1026 21.68 13.74 -79.44
N GLY A 1027 21.67 14.79 -78.62
CA GLY A 1027 21.37 16.17 -79.04
C GLY A 1027 19.90 16.46 -79.37
N THR A 1028 18.97 15.50 -79.16
CA THR A 1028 17.53 15.66 -79.40
C THR A 1028 16.78 16.37 -78.27
N LEU A 1029 17.44 16.63 -77.14
CA LEU A 1029 16.98 17.49 -76.05
C LEU A 1029 18.11 18.45 -75.63
N VAL A 1030 18.04 19.72 -76.06
CA VAL A 1030 19.08 20.72 -75.76
C VAL A 1030 18.75 21.43 -74.44
N VAL A 1031 19.52 21.16 -73.39
CA VAL A 1031 19.35 21.77 -72.04
C VAL A 1031 20.24 22.99 -71.79
N SER A 1032 21.22 23.28 -72.67
CA SER A 1032 22.11 24.43 -72.51
C SER A 1032 21.54 25.70 -73.15
N LYS A 1033 21.93 26.87 -72.62
CA LYS A 1033 21.55 28.23 -73.11
C LYS A 1033 20.04 28.55 -73.20
N ARG A 1034 19.16 27.76 -72.55
CA ARG A 1034 17.70 28.00 -72.47
C ARG A 1034 17.25 28.35 -71.05
N LYS A 1035 16.04 28.90 -70.89
CA LYS A 1035 15.45 29.15 -69.56
C LYS A 1035 14.86 27.84 -69.01
N LYS A 1036 14.79 27.70 -67.68
CA LYS A 1036 14.19 26.52 -67.04
C LYS A 1036 12.73 26.28 -67.48
N ALA A 1037 11.96 27.36 -67.66
CA ALA A 1037 10.58 27.29 -68.15
C ALA A 1037 10.49 26.67 -69.57
N ASP A 1038 11.33 27.14 -70.49
CA ASP A 1038 11.37 26.66 -71.89
C ASP A 1038 11.74 25.16 -71.97
N ILE A 1039 12.47 24.63 -70.97
CA ILE A 1039 12.85 23.21 -70.88
C ILE A 1039 11.71 22.41 -70.22
N ILE A 1040 11.07 22.94 -69.17
CA ILE A 1040 9.90 22.31 -68.54
C ILE A 1040 8.77 22.12 -69.56
N ALA A 1041 8.46 23.14 -70.37
CA ALA A 1041 7.43 23.05 -71.39
C ALA A 1041 7.74 21.98 -72.47
N GLU A 1042 9.01 21.77 -72.82
CA GLU A 1042 9.40 20.68 -73.73
C GLU A 1042 9.30 19.30 -73.05
N LEU A 1043 9.62 19.18 -71.76
CA LEU A 1043 9.45 17.93 -71.01
C LEU A 1043 7.96 17.57 -70.85
N GLU A 1044 7.08 18.56 -70.67
CA GLU A 1044 5.63 18.38 -70.70
C GLU A 1044 5.16 17.95 -72.09
N GLN A 1045 5.58 18.64 -73.16
CA GLN A 1045 5.26 18.29 -74.55
C GLN A 1045 5.77 16.89 -74.96
N LYS A 1046 6.89 16.44 -74.40
CA LYS A 1046 7.47 15.11 -74.61
C LYS A 1046 6.92 14.03 -73.66
N GLU A 1047 5.89 14.34 -72.88
CA GLU A 1047 5.21 13.40 -71.97
C GLU A 1047 6.14 12.77 -70.91
N TYR A 1048 7.11 13.54 -70.40
CA TYR A 1048 7.88 13.10 -69.22
C TYR A 1048 6.97 13.12 -67.97
N HIS A 1049 7.01 12.04 -67.19
CA HIS A 1049 6.27 11.93 -65.93
C HIS A 1049 6.88 12.88 -64.87
N LYS A 1050 6.03 13.67 -64.19
CA LYS A 1050 6.44 14.53 -63.07
C LYS A 1050 6.61 13.72 -61.78
N ILE A 1051 7.41 14.22 -60.85
CA ILE A 1051 7.53 13.66 -59.50
C ILE A 1051 7.48 14.81 -58.50
N ASP A 1052 6.61 14.71 -57.51
CA ASP A 1052 6.22 15.82 -56.62
C ASP A 1052 5.83 17.08 -57.41
N ASP A 1053 5.09 16.90 -58.52
CA ASP A 1053 4.75 17.92 -59.53
C ASP A 1053 5.94 18.62 -60.23
N THR A 1054 7.16 18.09 -60.11
CA THR A 1054 8.38 18.68 -60.70
C THR A 1054 9.13 17.76 -61.68
N TYR A 1055 10.03 18.38 -62.45
CA TYR A 1055 11.10 17.70 -63.22
C TYR A 1055 12.47 17.83 -62.56
N ASP A 1056 12.53 18.24 -61.29
CA ASP A 1056 13.79 18.60 -60.63
C ASP A 1056 14.71 17.39 -60.41
N TYR A 1057 14.17 16.17 -60.44
CA TYR A 1057 14.95 14.93 -60.45
C TYR A 1057 15.73 14.68 -61.76
N LEU A 1058 15.35 15.34 -62.86
CA LEU A 1058 16.07 15.35 -64.14
C LEU A 1058 16.95 16.60 -64.25
N LEU A 1059 16.37 17.77 -63.95
CA LEU A 1059 17.01 19.07 -64.18
C LEU A 1059 18.15 19.39 -63.21
N ASN A 1060 18.20 18.75 -62.04
CA ASN A 1060 19.30 18.88 -61.09
C ASN A 1060 20.38 17.78 -61.24
N MET A 1061 20.33 16.97 -62.30
CA MET A 1061 21.39 15.98 -62.58
C MET A 1061 22.72 16.66 -62.92
N SER A 1062 23.83 16.04 -62.50
CA SER A 1062 25.17 16.55 -62.80
C SER A 1062 25.50 16.40 -64.29
N ILE A 1063 26.19 17.37 -64.88
CA ILE A 1063 26.69 17.27 -66.27
C ILE A 1063 27.58 16.01 -66.44
N LEU A 1064 28.31 15.62 -65.38
CA LEU A 1064 29.12 14.39 -65.35
C LEU A 1064 28.32 13.08 -65.31
N SER A 1065 26.98 13.14 -65.22
CA SER A 1065 26.10 11.97 -65.33
C SER A 1065 25.44 11.83 -66.71
N LEU A 1066 25.72 12.76 -67.63
CA LEU A 1066 25.20 12.74 -69.00
C LEU A 1066 26.10 11.87 -69.92
N THR A 1067 26.29 10.60 -69.58
CA THR A 1067 27.18 9.67 -70.29
C THR A 1067 26.52 8.32 -70.57
N LEU A 1068 27.05 7.58 -71.55
CA LEU A 1068 26.55 6.25 -71.93
C LEU A 1068 26.70 5.24 -70.78
N GLU A 1069 27.82 5.27 -70.05
CA GLU A 1069 28.07 4.37 -68.92
C GLU A 1069 27.12 4.63 -67.73
N LYS A 1070 26.50 5.82 -67.64
CA LYS A 1070 25.43 6.05 -66.67
C LYS A 1070 24.05 5.65 -67.20
N ILE A 1071 23.80 5.66 -68.51
CA ILE A 1071 22.62 4.99 -69.09
C ILE A 1071 22.67 3.50 -68.76
N ASP A 1072 23.80 2.83 -68.99
CA ASP A 1072 23.93 1.39 -68.76
C ASP A 1072 23.66 1.02 -67.30
N ARG A 1073 24.29 1.72 -66.35
CA ARG A 1073 24.02 1.55 -64.91
C ARG A 1073 22.56 1.85 -64.54
N LEU A 1074 21.90 2.83 -65.18
CA LEU A 1074 20.47 3.09 -64.92
C LEU A 1074 19.57 1.99 -65.48
N ASN A 1075 19.96 1.31 -66.55
CA ASN A 1075 19.27 0.11 -67.04
C ASN A 1075 19.49 -1.08 -66.08
N GLU A 1076 20.70 -1.23 -65.52
CA GLU A 1076 20.98 -2.22 -64.45
C GLU A 1076 20.17 -1.92 -63.18
N ASP A 1077 20.15 -0.64 -62.74
CA ASP A 1077 19.31 -0.15 -61.63
C ASP A 1077 17.83 -0.52 -61.89
N TRP A 1078 17.29 -0.18 -63.07
CA TRP A 1078 15.91 -0.48 -63.49
C TRP A 1078 15.61 -1.98 -63.54
N GLN A 1079 16.52 -2.80 -64.06
CA GLN A 1079 16.37 -4.26 -64.09
C GLN A 1079 16.42 -4.89 -62.68
N SER A 1080 17.07 -4.27 -61.70
CA SER A 1080 16.92 -4.68 -60.29
C SER A 1080 15.54 -4.33 -59.76
N THR A 1081 15.14 -3.06 -59.86
CA THR A 1081 13.85 -2.57 -59.36
C THR A 1081 12.65 -3.29 -59.99
N GLN A 1082 12.74 -3.66 -61.27
CA GLN A 1082 11.69 -4.41 -61.97
C GLN A 1082 11.54 -5.83 -61.40
N ARG A 1083 12.65 -6.54 -61.15
CA ARG A 1083 12.62 -7.86 -60.51
C ARG A 1083 12.08 -7.79 -59.08
N GLU A 1084 12.44 -6.74 -58.33
CA GLU A 1084 11.92 -6.50 -56.98
C GLU A 1084 10.40 -6.20 -56.99
N TYR A 1085 9.92 -5.46 -57.99
CA TYR A 1085 8.49 -5.21 -58.22
C TYR A 1085 7.74 -6.51 -58.57
N ASP A 1086 8.24 -7.30 -59.52
CA ASP A 1086 7.62 -8.56 -59.96
C ASP A 1086 7.59 -9.60 -58.83
N GLU A 1087 8.67 -9.69 -58.03
CA GLU A 1087 8.73 -10.57 -56.85
C GLU A 1087 7.74 -10.14 -55.76
N LEU A 1088 7.60 -8.83 -55.50
CA LEU A 1088 6.60 -8.30 -54.56
C LEU A 1088 5.17 -8.49 -55.07
N LEU A 1089 4.94 -8.33 -56.38
CA LEU A 1089 3.64 -8.51 -57.01
C LEU A 1089 3.18 -9.97 -56.87
N GLY A 1090 4.08 -10.93 -57.09
CA GLY A 1090 3.81 -12.37 -56.92
C GLY A 1090 3.60 -12.83 -55.48
N LYS A 1091 4.17 -12.15 -54.47
CA LYS A 1091 4.00 -12.51 -53.05
C LYS A 1091 2.60 -12.18 -52.53
N SER A 1092 1.92 -13.15 -51.93
CA SER A 1092 0.70 -12.90 -51.17
C SER A 1092 0.99 -12.17 -49.85
N VAL A 1093 -0.02 -11.43 -49.34
CA VAL A 1093 0.08 -10.73 -48.06
C VAL A 1093 0.36 -11.68 -46.88
N LYS A 1094 -0.16 -12.92 -46.92
CA LYS A 1094 0.19 -13.95 -45.92
C LYS A 1094 1.68 -14.29 -45.94
N GLN A 1095 2.27 -14.47 -47.13
CA GLN A 1095 3.71 -14.75 -47.28
C GLN A 1095 4.59 -13.59 -46.81
N LEU A 1096 4.16 -12.33 -47.03
CA LEU A 1096 4.88 -11.16 -46.51
C LEU A 1096 4.91 -11.15 -44.98
N TRP A 1097 3.80 -11.50 -44.31
CA TRP A 1097 3.78 -11.58 -42.85
C TRP A 1097 4.59 -12.78 -42.32
N ILE A 1098 4.49 -13.95 -42.95
CA ILE A 1098 5.30 -15.12 -42.57
C ILE A 1098 6.80 -14.81 -42.67
N TYR A 1099 7.24 -14.11 -43.72
CA TYR A 1099 8.63 -13.67 -43.87
C TYR A 1099 9.09 -12.77 -42.70
N ASP A 1100 8.30 -11.74 -42.36
CA ASP A 1100 8.59 -10.84 -41.24
C ASP A 1100 8.60 -11.59 -39.88
N LEU A 1101 7.70 -12.56 -39.69
CA LEU A 1101 7.62 -13.39 -38.48
C LEU A 1101 8.85 -14.30 -38.33
N GLU A 1102 9.35 -14.93 -39.39
CA GLU A 1102 10.59 -15.73 -39.30
C GLU A 1102 11.83 -14.85 -39.12
N ALA A 1103 11.86 -13.66 -39.73
CA ALA A 1103 12.92 -12.68 -39.49
C ALA A 1103 12.96 -12.20 -38.03
N LEU A 1104 11.80 -12.10 -37.37
CA LEU A 1104 11.69 -11.83 -35.93
C LEU A 1104 12.06 -13.06 -35.08
N ARG A 1105 11.57 -14.25 -35.44
CA ARG A 1105 11.90 -15.52 -34.75
C ARG A 1105 13.40 -15.73 -34.67
N THR A 1106 14.11 -15.56 -35.79
CA THR A 1106 15.57 -15.71 -35.88
C THR A 1106 16.32 -14.67 -35.05
N GLU A 1107 15.80 -13.45 -34.90
CA GLU A 1107 16.44 -12.42 -34.06
C GLU A 1107 16.18 -12.65 -32.56
N TYR A 1108 14.99 -13.11 -32.19
CA TYR A 1108 14.65 -13.47 -30.80
C TYR A 1108 15.41 -14.71 -30.31
N LEU A 1109 15.64 -15.71 -31.17
CA LEU A 1109 16.45 -16.88 -30.81
C LEU A 1109 17.90 -16.50 -30.47
N LYS A 1110 18.52 -15.56 -31.22
CA LYS A 1110 19.85 -15.02 -30.86
C LYS A 1110 19.85 -14.31 -29.51
N LEU A 1111 18.80 -13.54 -29.23
CA LEU A 1111 18.64 -12.81 -27.96
C LEU A 1111 18.60 -13.79 -26.77
N LEU A 1112 17.93 -14.94 -26.92
CA LEU A 1112 17.91 -16.01 -25.92
C LEU A 1112 19.27 -16.71 -25.79
N GLU A 1113 19.96 -17.01 -26.90
CA GLU A 1113 21.33 -17.53 -26.85
C GLU A 1113 22.31 -16.57 -26.13
N ASP A 1114 22.18 -15.26 -26.34
CA ASP A 1114 23.03 -14.25 -25.70
C ASP A 1114 22.73 -14.13 -24.19
N ASP A 1115 21.47 -14.26 -23.77
CA ASP A 1115 21.09 -14.36 -22.36
C ASP A 1115 21.62 -15.65 -21.69
N GLU A 1116 21.68 -16.77 -22.41
CA GLU A 1116 22.33 -18.01 -21.94
C GLU A 1116 23.86 -17.87 -21.84
N ARG A 1117 24.51 -17.31 -22.88
CA ARG A 1117 25.95 -17.01 -22.89
C ARG A 1117 26.34 -16.11 -21.71
N ALA A 1118 25.61 -15.03 -21.49
CA ALA A 1118 25.85 -14.08 -20.39
C ALA A 1118 25.68 -14.72 -19.00
N GLN A 1119 24.73 -15.65 -18.84
CA GLN A 1119 24.58 -16.40 -17.59
C GLN A 1119 25.73 -17.38 -17.35
N ALA A 1120 26.19 -18.09 -18.39
CA ALA A 1120 27.26 -19.07 -18.30
C ALA A 1120 28.62 -18.45 -17.95
N GLU A 1121 28.95 -17.26 -18.47
CA GLU A 1121 30.20 -16.58 -18.11
C GLU A 1121 30.26 -16.15 -16.63
N HIS A 1122 29.12 -15.85 -16.02
CA HIS A 1122 29.07 -15.43 -14.61
C HIS A 1122 29.33 -16.59 -13.64
N THR A 1123 28.76 -17.78 -13.87
CA THR A 1123 28.95 -18.95 -12.99
C THR A 1123 30.40 -19.44 -12.95
N VAL A 1124 31.16 -19.28 -14.04
CA VAL A 1124 32.59 -19.67 -14.10
C VAL A 1124 33.49 -18.80 -13.22
N ARG A 1125 33.07 -17.56 -12.88
CA ARG A 1125 33.89 -16.62 -12.08
C ARG A 1125 33.69 -16.73 -10.57
N THR A 1126 32.63 -17.41 -10.11
CA THR A 1126 32.26 -17.50 -8.69
C THR A 1126 32.80 -18.74 -7.97
N GLY A 1127 33.53 -19.62 -8.64
CA GLY A 1127 33.95 -20.90 -8.05
C GLY A 1127 35.29 -21.45 -8.55
N ASP A 1128 36.39 -20.93 -8.03
CA ASP A 1128 37.44 -21.82 -7.48
C ASP A 1128 38.26 -21.11 -6.39
N GLY A 1129 38.49 -21.83 -5.29
CA GLY A 1129 39.21 -21.40 -4.10
C GLY A 1129 40.18 -22.46 -3.57
N GLY A 1130 40.62 -23.38 -4.43
CA GLY A 1130 41.49 -24.50 -4.09
C GLY A 1130 42.83 -24.53 -4.85
N PRO A 1131 43.87 -25.19 -4.31
CA PRO A 1131 45.22 -25.12 -4.88
C PRO A 1131 45.48 -26.08 -6.05
N SER A 1132 45.81 -25.50 -7.19
CA SER A 1132 46.74 -26.01 -8.24
C SER A 1132 46.97 -27.53 -8.32
N ARG A 1133 46.29 -28.19 -9.27
CA ARG A 1133 46.74 -29.46 -9.84
C ARG A 1133 47.01 -29.32 -11.34
N ARG A 1134 48.29 -29.27 -11.72
CA ARG A 1134 48.74 -29.36 -13.12
C ARG A 1134 48.16 -30.62 -13.79
N ARG A 1135 47.42 -30.47 -14.90
CA ARG A 1135 47.16 -31.58 -15.83
C ARG A 1135 47.60 -31.23 -17.26
N VAL A 1136 48.67 -31.93 -17.65
CA VAL A 1136 49.31 -32.05 -18.96
C VAL A 1136 48.41 -31.72 -20.17
N ARG A 1137 48.83 -30.77 -21.00
CA ARG A 1137 48.37 -30.66 -22.40
C ARG A 1137 48.79 -31.93 -23.16
N ARG A 1138 47.84 -32.76 -23.56
CA ARG A 1138 48.00 -33.69 -24.71
C ARG A 1138 47.20 -33.14 -25.88
N ALA A 1139 47.84 -33.03 -27.03
CA ALA A 1139 47.17 -32.60 -28.26
C ALA A 1139 46.21 -33.69 -28.78
N ARG A 1140 45.19 -33.29 -29.51
CA ARG A 1140 44.43 -34.15 -30.43
C ARG A 1140 44.31 -33.47 -31.78
N ASN A 1141 44.39 -34.30 -32.82
CA ASN A 1141 44.60 -33.91 -34.21
C ASN A 1141 43.41 -33.11 -34.76
N ALA A 1142 43.69 -32.14 -35.64
CA ALA A 1142 42.73 -31.74 -36.66
C ALA A 1142 42.77 -32.77 -37.82
N PRO A 1143 41.69 -32.91 -38.61
CA PRO A 1143 41.72 -33.65 -39.87
C PRO A 1143 42.70 -33.02 -40.88
N LYS A 1144 43.11 -33.81 -41.87
CA LYS A 1144 43.76 -33.29 -43.08
C LYS A 1144 42.68 -32.87 -44.08
N ASP A 1145 42.97 -31.82 -44.84
CA ASP A 1145 42.81 -31.85 -46.30
C ASP A 1145 43.90 -30.98 -46.96
N THR A 1146 44.03 -31.05 -48.29
CA THR A 1146 45.32 -30.89 -48.99
C THR A 1146 45.47 -29.69 -49.94
N ASP A 1147 46.73 -29.27 -50.09
CA ASP A 1147 47.29 -28.32 -51.09
C ASP A 1147 46.83 -26.83 -51.07
N GLY A 1148 47.66 -25.86 -51.51
CA GLY A 1148 49.04 -25.99 -51.99
C GLY A 1148 49.82 -24.66 -52.13
N THR A 1149 51.13 -24.73 -51.86
CA THR A 1149 52.23 -23.83 -52.32
C THR A 1149 52.25 -22.29 -52.08
N LYS A 1150 53.07 -21.88 -51.09
CA LYS A 1150 54.25 -20.96 -51.20
C LYS A 1150 54.12 -19.53 -51.81
N LYS A 1151 54.29 -18.47 -50.97
CA LYS A 1151 55.58 -17.71 -50.79
C LYS A 1151 55.51 -16.52 -49.80
N MET A 1152 56.56 -16.43 -48.96
CA MET A 1152 57.41 -15.26 -48.56
C MET A 1152 56.88 -13.81 -48.78
N ARG A 1153 57.10 -12.81 -47.90
CA ARG A 1153 58.18 -12.48 -46.91
C ARG A 1153 57.64 -11.34 -45.96
N ARG A 1154 58.31 -10.63 -45.02
CA ARG A 1154 59.72 -10.45 -44.56
C ARG A 1154 59.80 -9.92 -43.09
N THR A 1155 60.45 -10.64 -42.17
CA THR A 1155 61.26 -10.23 -40.98
C THR A 1155 60.99 -9.00 -40.09
N LEU A 1156 61.12 -9.20 -38.76
CA LEU A 1156 61.29 -8.19 -37.69
C LEU A 1156 62.76 -7.71 -37.51
N LYS A 1157 62.97 -6.65 -36.69
CA LYS A 1157 63.96 -6.51 -35.59
C LYS A 1157 63.38 -5.48 -34.57
N ASP A 1158 63.49 -5.54 -33.22
CA ASP A 1158 64.57 -5.93 -32.27
C ASP A 1158 65.61 -4.79 -32.06
N THR A 1159 66.06 -4.37 -30.85
CA THR A 1159 65.89 -4.83 -29.44
C THR A 1159 65.03 -3.84 -28.60
N GLY A 1160 65.04 -3.65 -27.26
CA GLY A 1160 65.90 -4.11 -26.13
C GLY A 1160 65.42 -3.58 -24.73
N ALA A 1161 66.23 -3.68 -23.66
CA ALA A 1161 65.94 -3.20 -22.27
C ALA A 1161 67.24 -2.76 -21.53
N VAL A 1162 67.29 -2.12 -20.33
CA VAL A 1162 67.07 -2.70 -18.96
C VAL A 1162 67.19 -1.63 -17.83
N LYS A 1163 66.36 -1.78 -16.77
CA LYS A 1163 66.41 -1.36 -15.32
C LYS A 1163 67.53 -0.45 -14.73
N THR A 1164 67.13 0.35 -13.72
CA THR A 1164 67.71 0.45 -12.33
C THR A 1164 66.68 1.13 -11.37
N THR A 1165 66.12 0.48 -10.33
CA THR A 1165 66.50 0.44 -8.88
C THR A 1165 66.56 1.78 -8.11
N LYS A 1166 66.22 1.93 -6.81
CA LYS A 1166 65.36 1.25 -5.78
C LYS A 1166 65.55 2.00 -4.42
N ARG A 1167 64.61 1.90 -3.45
CA ARG A 1167 64.60 2.40 -2.00
C ARG A 1167 63.72 3.64 -1.76
N THR A 1168 62.71 3.71 -0.87
CA THR A 1168 62.47 3.37 0.57
C THR A 1168 63.02 4.42 1.57
N ALA A 1169 62.33 4.85 2.66
CA ALA A 1169 60.90 4.74 3.09
C ALA A 1169 60.67 5.56 4.39
N LYS A 1170 59.39 5.78 4.80
CA LYS A 1170 58.90 6.23 6.15
C LYS A 1170 59.27 7.70 6.58
N GLU A 1171 58.57 8.40 7.51
CA GLU A 1171 57.30 8.17 8.25
C GLU A 1171 56.62 9.47 8.77
N GLN A 1172 55.29 9.42 9.03
CA GLN A 1172 54.49 10.17 10.07
C GLN A 1172 54.74 11.69 10.34
N LYS A 1173 53.78 12.64 10.47
CA LYS A 1173 52.53 12.65 11.27
C LYS A 1173 51.82 14.05 11.27
N THR A 1174 50.51 14.05 11.60
CA THR A 1174 49.67 15.11 12.26
C THR A 1174 49.27 16.47 11.63
N LYS A 1175 47.95 16.56 11.37
CA LYS A 1175 46.94 17.58 11.80
C LYS A 1175 46.94 19.05 11.28
N LYS A 1176 45.80 19.38 10.64
CA LYS A 1176 44.93 20.60 10.75
C LYS A 1176 45.56 22.00 10.77
N ILE A 1177 45.05 22.90 9.91
CA ILE A 1177 44.31 24.12 10.33
C ILE A 1177 43.42 24.65 9.16
N SER A 1178 42.69 25.74 9.38
CA SER A 1178 41.44 26.12 8.69
C SER A 1178 41.54 27.20 7.60
N ALA A 1179 40.78 26.97 6.52
CA ALA A 1179 39.78 27.87 5.92
C ALA A 1179 40.08 29.36 5.54
N ALA A 1180 39.73 29.63 4.27
CA ALA A 1180 38.91 30.76 3.78
C ALA A 1180 39.55 32.09 3.36
N LYS A 1181 38.82 32.76 2.44
CA LYS A 1181 38.96 34.13 1.90
C LYS A 1181 40.17 34.39 0.98
N ASN A 1182 40.09 35.31 0.01
CA ASN A 1182 38.96 35.76 -0.83
C ASN A 1182 39.53 36.65 -1.95
N ALA A 1183 38.95 36.61 -3.16
CA ALA A 1183 39.24 37.57 -4.24
C ALA A 1183 40.73 37.59 -4.70
N SER A 1184 41.14 38.25 -5.78
CA SER A 1184 40.49 38.51 -7.08
C SER A 1184 41.60 38.92 -8.05
N ASP A 1185 41.55 38.50 -9.30
CA ASP A 1185 42.28 39.25 -10.34
C ASP A 1185 41.59 39.18 -11.71
N THR A 1186 41.85 40.19 -12.51
CA THR A 1186 41.27 40.45 -13.83
C THR A 1186 42.23 40.03 -14.94
N GLY A 1187 41.79 39.11 -15.82
CA GLY A 1187 42.52 38.71 -17.02
C GLY A 1187 41.60 38.76 -18.24
N ASN A 1188 41.95 39.54 -19.26
CA ASN A 1188 41.07 39.88 -20.38
C ASN A 1188 41.70 39.50 -21.73
N VAL A 1189 40.88 39.29 -22.78
CA VAL A 1189 41.29 39.11 -24.19
C VAL A 1189 41.93 37.71 -24.45
N LYS A 1190 41.72 36.95 -25.54
CA LYS A 1190 41.37 37.30 -26.95
C LYS A 1190 40.44 36.27 -27.64
N LYS A 1191 39.77 36.75 -28.69
CA LYS A 1191 38.82 36.05 -29.57
C LYS A 1191 39.44 34.87 -30.34
N ARG A 1192 38.65 33.82 -30.60
CA ARG A 1192 38.54 33.20 -31.94
C ARG A 1192 37.08 32.87 -32.25
N LYS A 1193 36.59 33.26 -33.43
CA LYS A 1193 35.26 32.94 -33.96
C LYS A 1193 35.41 31.92 -35.09
N THR A 1194 34.52 30.93 -35.13
CA THR A 1194 34.24 30.11 -36.32
C THR A 1194 32.74 29.82 -36.37
N SER A 1195 32.00 30.62 -37.14
CA SER A 1195 30.55 30.54 -37.24
C SER A 1195 30.13 29.78 -38.50
N VAL A 1196 29.69 28.53 -38.36
CA VAL A 1196 29.10 27.76 -39.46
C VAL A 1196 27.60 28.03 -39.52
N LYS A 1197 27.18 28.95 -40.39
CA LYS A 1197 25.76 29.11 -40.75
C LYS A 1197 25.38 28.04 -41.79
N LYS A 1198 24.70 26.96 -41.38
CA LYS A 1198 23.86 26.21 -42.32
C LYS A 1198 22.54 26.97 -42.50
N LYS A 1199 22.25 27.40 -43.72
CA LYS A 1199 20.87 27.74 -44.12
C LYS A 1199 20.09 26.43 -44.23
N VAL A 1200 18.94 26.36 -43.58
CA VAL A 1200 17.88 25.42 -43.95
C VAL A 1200 16.81 26.27 -44.63
N ASN A 1201 16.62 26.09 -45.92
CA ASN A 1201 15.47 26.66 -46.61
C ASN A 1201 14.27 25.77 -46.30
N VAL A 1202 13.27 26.32 -45.59
CA VAL A 1202 11.95 25.68 -45.50
C VAL A 1202 11.25 25.91 -46.83
N ILE A 1203 10.88 24.82 -47.51
CA ILE A 1203 10.01 24.88 -48.69
C ILE A 1203 8.58 24.64 -48.18
N ASN A 1204 7.68 25.58 -48.46
CA ASN A 1204 6.25 25.33 -48.33
C ASN A 1204 5.79 24.53 -49.55
N THR A 1205 5.41 23.27 -49.37
CA THR A 1205 4.55 22.56 -50.32
C THR A 1205 3.11 22.61 -49.81
N SER A 1206 2.32 23.46 -50.44
CA SER A 1206 0.86 23.48 -50.30
C SER A 1206 0.25 22.86 -51.55
N THR A 1207 0.03 21.54 -51.51
CA THR A 1207 -0.68 20.77 -52.53
C THR A 1207 -1.77 19.93 -51.85
N GLU A 1208 -2.92 19.79 -52.51
CA GLU A 1208 -4.16 19.33 -51.89
C GLU A 1208 -4.29 17.81 -51.96
N SER A 1209 -4.18 17.13 -50.81
CA SER A 1209 -4.31 15.66 -50.71
C SER A 1209 -5.78 15.21 -50.65
N SER A 1210 -6.60 15.64 -51.61
CA SER A 1210 -8.06 15.46 -51.61
C SER A 1210 -8.55 14.01 -51.81
N GLY A 1211 -7.67 13.07 -52.16
CA GLY A 1211 -8.03 11.69 -52.47
C GLY A 1211 -8.13 10.70 -51.30
N ALA A 1212 -7.71 11.07 -50.08
CA ALA A 1212 -7.72 10.16 -48.92
C ALA A 1212 -8.97 10.29 -48.02
N ASP A 1213 -9.53 11.50 -47.94
CA ASP A 1213 -10.65 11.83 -47.05
C ASP A 1213 -11.98 11.15 -47.43
N GLU A 1214 -12.22 10.91 -48.73
CA GLU A 1214 -13.49 10.36 -49.22
C GLU A 1214 -13.73 8.90 -48.79
N LEU A 1215 -12.66 8.11 -48.64
CA LEU A 1215 -12.75 6.74 -48.14
C LEU A 1215 -13.17 6.68 -46.67
N TRP A 1216 -12.87 7.72 -45.88
CA TRP A 1216 -13.18 7.74 -44.45
C TRP A 1216 -14.49 8.46 -44.11
N LYS A 1217 -14.83 9.55 -44.83
CA LYS A 1217 -16.14 10.22 -44.73
C LYS A 1217 -17.33 9.33 -45.13
N LYS A 1218 -17.09 8.25 -45.88
CA LYS A 1218 -18.10 7.22 -46.17
C LYS A 1218 -18.43 6.28 -45.00
N TYR A 1219 -17.62 6.24 -43.94
CA TYR A 1219 -17.87 5.39 -42.77
C TYR A 1219 -18.40 6.15 -41.54
N GLU A 1220 -18.28 7.48 -41.48
CA GLU A 1220 -18.89 8.28 -40.39
C GLU A 1220 -20.41 8.42 -40.50
N ASN A 1221 -21.00 8.16 -41.67
CA ASN A 1221 -22.45 8.33 -41.95
C ASN A 1221 -23.26 7.02 -41.93
N SER A 1222 -22.77 5.96 -41.30
CA SER A 1222 -23.52 4.70 -41.11
C SER A 1222 -23.30 4.14 -39.71
N GLY A 1223 -24.23 4.41 -38.79
CA GLY A 1223 -24.12 4.02 -37.39
C GLY A 1223 -25.41 4.23 -36.58
N GLU A 1224 -26.41 3.40 -36.86
CA GLU A 1224 -27.35 2.93 -35.82
C GLU A 1224 -26.74 1.74 -35.07
#